data_AF-A0A968WK84-F1
#
_entry.id   AF-A0A968WK84-F1
#
_cell.length_a   1.000
_cell.length_b   1.000
_cell.length_c   1.000
_cell.angle_alpha   90.00
_cell.angle_beta   90.00
_cell.angle_gamma   90.00
#
_symmetry.space_group_name_H-M   'P 1'
#
loop_
_entity.id
_entity.type
_entity.pdbx_description
1 polymer ?
#
loop_
_entity_poly.entity_id
_entity_poly.type
_entity_poly.pdbx_seq_one_letter_code
_entity_poly.pdbx_strand_id
1 'polypeptide(L)'
;MFANGIRHDCRQNTELEITHCRHDVSSVPGFQFIGQDKIGFNMWVANDGKTTETTKTTDSETRRRRSARQESQKKLNDRADRSVNSLNRLSIPDRDRAIQELLAQLDLSPTHLQNLRDRGLSDNQIERGMFRSVVPWQSVNNINARLAGVSDGSDGTGQKLSVSGSGTICPIWDVSGRIIGWQTRFDRSKDGKYRWPTSRNQQNPNGATAHLPNGEMPLSCCRPTTLLPDPQNSTSPHQSINLAEGFLKPYIAAQQIERVFIGAAGGNFSASPQTLKTYLDTLSTELSTKLVRLYPDAGAIANFNVLRQYQKAIALVTGWGYEVEIAWWKQFDKNTHADIDELTAAQLSEITYITPAAFFSLCDRDMQNRLADRPDDTGTIYRLKLWLSRTIDRYLPHQGFAPPQNKTQSETQSKPQETKTPQRETIAYKPGKLPSPYNCDSPTKITFKPDQRLQLLRELVMAGWQHILDTSAPGTGKSHEAGIATPSHMGVRQLFYFSAQHRNPTVATIERNYIDLPVRHNGMKLDKTRQTPSGKDWEVWAKEGEKPDTIGNCFRTPLFNTLRQKNVPDIDSTDNPICATCHLQDVCKGKSGEGFGFRHSRRQALTFDRIRAHPDSAPNLAYDWPNVGIFWDEAIPTIAPTQTITARLVDIDRAIAQVATQLPHEYLQLRLALTAIRQRLSGELAQPYYGWGDRELRQALGELPIDIEAIAATVAAATQPDLNFLEMPDSIAVSKITGLTKAEASLLRSASQTIRQADYQEARQQLQERLLLNWLAPFLEIWSGHQQGALRIDNGKLTITIRNPRHGAIARAAKWNCYQDATATPDYLGLWLGISPQQIITIEQELHKCNNLEVIQVQGLGLAGKNRSDLCQQRIDALRQELQRLHPDIGFIDWKNKASTGDGAWFVTSRGSNQFETRGAIASFGIPYTNIGSLADRYRALTGQLTGQTVNLDEDPDFQAFVQWTTNAEITQAVGRLRSHLRPQQKLKFYFCADYDLPPELNAKLVRAVDITPEAGTNPEQLWLKITETFQKIYDDLGRAPSLAEITNKIGIKQSHLSKLFKQFAGGWKQWLKIFQSLLDTPYRSWNISDPDYQAIAETYLPILAHQPPNDMLKEFCDIIEALGWQGWQRILGLTAFDTRSRLARAMLDALP
;
A
#
# COMPACT_ATOMS: atom_id res chain seq x y z
N MET A 1 -41.28 -21.20 51.85
CA MET A 1 -42.02 -22.31 52.52
C MET A 1 -42.86 -23.03 51.47
N PHE A 2 -42.91 -24.37 51.47
CA PHE A 2 -43.72 -25.11 50.49
C PHE A 2 -45.15 -25.33 51.01
N ALA A 3 -46.16 -24.96 50.23
CA ALA A 3 -47.56 -25.27 50.50
C ALA A 3 -47.98 -26.55 49.75
N ASN A 4 -48.84 -27.37 50.38
CA ASN A 4 -49.41 -28.54 49.71
C ASN A 4 -50.39 -28.07 48.61
N GLY A 5 -50.17 -28.53 47.38
CA GLY A 5 -51.07 -28.23 46.26
C GLY A 5 -52.39 -29.00 46.39
N ILE A 6 -53.36 -28.65 45.53
CA ILE A 6 -54.71 -29.25 45.49
C ILE A 6 -54.66 -30.78 45.25
N ARG A 7 -53.57 -31.29 44.65
CA ARG A 7 -53.25 -32.73 44.58
C ARG A 7 -52.09 -33.08 45.51
N HIS A 8 -52.19 -34.25 46.16
CA HIS A 8 -51.19 -34.75 47.12
C HIS A 8 -49.78 -35.00 46.53
N ASP A 9 -49.66 -35.10 45.21
CA ASP A 9 -48.40 -35.34 44.49
C ASP A 9 -47.76 -34.07 43.91
N CYS A 10 -48.32 -32.88 44.19
CA CYS A 10 -47.72 -31.60 43.83
C CYS A 10 -47.55 -30.67 45.05
N ARG A 11 -46.52 -29.82 45.02
CA ARG A 11 -46.20 -28.82 46.06
C ARG A 11 -45.77 -27.51 45.41
N GLN A 12 -46.15 -26.38 45.99
CA GLN A 12 -45.81 -25.07 45.43
C GLN A 12 -44.88 -24.30 46.38
N ASN A 13 -43.79 -23.76 45.84
CA ASN A 13 -42.96 -22.79 46.55
C ASN A 13 -43.54 -21.39 46.31
N THR A 14 -44.20 -20.82 47.31
CA THR A 14 -44.86 -19.52 47.20
C THR A 14 -43.91 -18.34 47.10
N GLU A 15 -42.65 -18.50 47.49
CA GLU A 15 -41.64 -17.42 47.47
C GLU A 15 -40.95 -17.29 46.10
N LEU A 16 -40.92 -18.39 45.34
CA LEU A 16 -40.29 -18.45 44.01
C LEU A 16 -41.30 -18.71 42.89
N GLU A 17 -42.59 -18.88 43.23
CA GLU A 17 -43.69 -19.18 42.31
C GLU A 17 -43.48 -20.44 41.44
N ILE A 18 -42.71 -21.42 41.93
CA ILE A 18 -42.44 -22.69 41.24
C ILE A 18 -43.33 -23.80 41.81
N THR A 19 -43.97 -24.56 40.93
CA THR A 19 -44.78 -25.74 41.27
C THR A 19 -43.99 -27.01 40.96
N HIS A 20 -43.80 -27.85 41.96
CA HIS A 20 -43.16 -29.16 41.86
C HIS A 20 -44.24 -30.24 41.78
N CYS A 21 -44.23 -31.13 40.78
CA CYS A 21 -45.16 -32.25 40.71
C CYS A 21 -44.49 -33.55 40.24
N ARG A 22 -44.93 -34.70 40.78
CA ARG A 22 -44.36 -36.02 40.44
C ARG A 22 -44.93 -36.66 39.18
N HIS A 23 -46.10 -36.23 38.73
CA HIS A 23 -46.70 -36.78 37.52
C HIS A 23 -46.08 -36.16 36.27
N ASP A 24 -45.87 -36.98 35.24
CA ASP A 24 -45.39 -36.52 33.94
C ASP A 24 -46.57 -35.91 33.16
N VAL A 25 -46.70 -34.60 33.23
CA VAL A 25 -47.76 -33.87 32.54
C VAL A 25 -47.08 -33.09 31.43
N SER A 26 -46.85 -33.74 30.30
CA SER A 26 -46.10 -33.19 29.15
C SER A 26 -46.73 -31.94 28.52
N SER A 27 -47.92 -31.52 28.98
CA SER A 27 -48.51 -30.22 28.66
C SER A 27 -49.53 -29.80 29.72
N VAL A 28 -49.12 -28.98 30.69
CA VAL A 28 -50.08 -28.24 31.54
C VAL A 28 -50.36 -26.89 30.86
N PRO A 29 -51.59 -26.63 30.38
CA PRO A 29 -51.94 -25.37 29.75
C PRO A 29 -51.66 -24.20 30.71
N GLY A 30 -50.87 -23.22 30.27
CA GLY A 30 -50.51 -22.04 31.06
C GLY A 30 -49.28 -22.19 31.97
N PHE A 31 -48.52 -23.28 31.89
CA PHE A 31 -47.27 -23.47 32.65
C PHE A 31 -46.11 -23.95 31.76
N GLN A 32 -44.88 -23.52 32.05
CA GLN A 32 -43.65 -23.89 31.36
C GLN A 32 -42.77 -24.79 32.24
N PHE A 33 -42.26 -25.88 31.65
CA PHE A 33 -41.35 -26.81 32.32
C PHE A 33 -39.93 -26.21 32.43
N ILE A 34 -39.33 -26.26 33.62
CA ILE A 34 -37.99 -25.70 33.88
C ILE A 34 -36.95 -26.74 34.31
N GLY A 35 -37.35 -28.00 34.47
CA GLY A 35 -36.45 -29.11 34.81
C GLY A 35 -36.95 -29.93 36.00
N GLN A 36 -36.15 -30.91 36.43
CA GLN A 36 -36.48 -31.81 37.53
C GLN A 36 -35.56 -31.55 38.73
N ASP A 37 -36.11 -31.57 39.94
CA ASP A 37 -35.28 -31.40 41.14
C ASP A 37 -34.48 -32.67 41.48
N LYS A 38 -33.56 -32.54 42.45
CA LYS A 38 -32.67 -33.64 42.86
C LYS A 38 -33.39 -34.88 43.42
N ILE A 39 -34.68 -34.77 43.70
CA ILE A 39 -35.51 -35.83 44.31
C ILE A 39 -36.58 -36.35 43.34
N GLY A 40 -36.53 -35.92 42.07
CA GLY A 40 -37.35 -36.43 40.98
C GLY A 40 -38.68 -35.73 40.77
N PHE A 41 -38.94 -34.54 41.35
CA PHE A 41 -40.15 -33.76 41.02
C PHE A 41 -39.92 -32.86 39.80
N ASN A 42 -40.88 -32.87 38.87
CA ASN A 42 -40.92 -31.97 37.73
C ASN A 42 -41.29 -30.55 38.21
N MET A 43 -40.48 -29.55 37.85
CA MET A 43 -40.67 -28.15 38.25
C MET A 43 -41.28 -27.33 37.11
N TRP A 44 -42.29 -26.53 37.43
CA TRP A 44 -43.11 -25.76 36.49
C TRP A 44 -43.28 -24.32 36.97
N VAL A 45 -43.29 -23.36 36.05
CA VAL A 45 -43.58 -21.94 36.33
C VAL A 45 -44.76 -21.48 35.47
N ALA A 46 -45.59 -20.54 35.95
CA ALA A 46 -46.71 -20.02 35.16
C ALA A 46 -46.19 -19.32 33.89
N ASN A 47 -46.88 -19.50 32.77
CA ASN A 47 -46.48 -19.01 31.46
C ASN A 47 -47.43 -17.87 31.03
N ASP A 48 -47.08 -16.64 31.38
CA ASP A 48 -47.85 -15.40 31.23
C ASP A 48 -47.77 -14.79 29.82
N GLY A 49 -47.56 -15.62 28.80
CA GLY A 49 -47.83 -15.31 27.40
C GLY A 49 -46.93 -14.24 26.75
N LYS A 50 -45.85 -13.81 27.42
CA LYS A 50 -44.88 -12.84 26.89
C LYS A 50 -43.45 -13.37 26.91
N THR A 51 -43.14 -14.43 26.16
CA THR A 51 -41.73 -14.75 25.87
C THR A 51 -41.56 -15.76 24.74
N THR A 52 -40.95 -15.33 23.65
CA THR A 52 -40.03 -16.13 22.84
C THR A 52 -38.78 -15.26 22.59
N GLU A 53 -37.59 -15.85 22.75
CA GLU A 53 -36.24 -15.27 22.49
C GLU A 53 -35.41 -14.66 23.66
N THR A 54 -35.53 -15.14 24.90
CA THR A 54 -34.65 -14.65 26.01
C THR A 54 -34.06 -15.74 26.92
N THR A 55 -33.48 -16.83 26.38
CA THR A 55 -32.95 -17.92 27.25
C THR A 55 -31.62 -18.56 26.80
N LYS A 56 -30.70 -17.79 26.22
CA LYS A 56 -29.27 -18.21 26.10
C LYS A 56 -28.23 -17.21 26.60
N THR A 57 -28.62 -16.03 27.08
CA THR A 57 -27.68 -14.96 27.49
C THR A 57 -27.45 -14.83 29.00
N THR A 58 -28.26 -15.44 29.86
CA THR A 58 -28.28 -15.15 31.31
C THR A 58 -27.35 -16.01 32.19
N ASP A 59 -26.76 -17.10 31.67
CA ASP A 59 -25.94 -18.00 32.50
C ASP A 59 -24.51 -17.46 32.78
N SER A 60 -23.99 -16.59 31.91
CA SER A 60 -22.64 -16.01 32.06
C SER A 60 -22.59 -14.82 33.04
N GLU A 61 -23.61 -13.96 33.03
CA GLU A 61 -23.73 -12.82 33.94
C GLU A 61 -24.02 -13.26 35.38
N THR A 62 -24.83 -14.31 35.54
CA THR A 62 -25.15 -14.86 36.85
C THR A 62 -23.92 -15.52 37.51
N ARG A 63 -23.05 -16.19 36.73
CA ARG A 63 -21.74 -16.68 37.20
C ARG A 63 -20.78 -15.56 37.59
N ARG A 64 -20.70 -14.48 36.79
CA ARG A 64 -19.89 -13.27 37.11
C ARG A 64 -20.34 -12.61 38.42
N ARG A 65 -21.64 -12.44 38.62
CA ARG A 65 -22.21 -11.87 39.87
C ARG A 65 -21.93 -12.75 41.09
N ARG A 66 -21.96 -14.08 40.95
CA ARG A 66 -21.58 -15.03 42.02
C ARG A 66 -20.10 -14.91 42.43
N SER A 67 -19.18 -14.83 41.46
CA SER A 67 -17.73 -14.70 41.71
C SER A 67 -17.39 -13.35 42.38
N ALA A 68 -18.00 -12.25 41.92
CA ALA A 68 -17.76 -10.92 42.49
C ALA A 68 -18.24 -10.81 43.95
N ARG A 69 -19.38 -11.43 44.29
CA ARG A 69 -19.87 -11.51 45.69
C ARG A 69 -18.93 -12.31 46.59
N GLN A 70 -18.40 -13.45 46.14
CA GLN A 70 -17.42 -14.22 46.90
C GLN A 70 -16.13 -13.44 47.16
N GLU A 71 -15.63 -12.70 46.17
CA GLU A 71 -14.39 -11.94 46.27
C GLU A 71 -14.52 -10.72 47.19
N SER A 72 -15.68 -10.04 47.19
CA SER A 72 -15.98 -8.95 48.11
C SER A 72 -16.11 -9.42 49.56
N GLN A 73 -16.76 -10.57 49.79
CA GLN A 73 -16.88 -11.16 51.13
C GLN A 73 -15.51 -11.59 51.69
N LYS A 74 -14.61 -12.11 50.83
CA LYS A 74 -13.24 -12.49 51.21
C LYS A 74 -12.41 -11.29 51.64
N LYS A 75 -12.49 -10.16 50.92
CA LYS A 75 -11.78 -8.91 51.27
C LYS A 75 -12.24 -8.30 52.60
N LEU A 76 -13.53 -8.44 52.93
CA LEU A 76 -14.08 -7.98 54.21
C LEU A 76 -13.56 -8.83 55.38
N ASN A 77 -13.54 -10.15 55.23
CA ASN A 77 -12.97 -11.05 56.23
C ASN A 77 -11.45 -10.84 56.41
N ASP A 78 -10.69 -10.65 55.31
CA ASP A 78 -9.25 -10.36 55.36
C ASP A 78 -8.92 -9.03 56.09
N ARG A 79 -9.81 -8.02 56.01
CA ARG A 79 -9.66 -6.75 56.74
C ARG A 79 -9.90 -6.91 58.23
N ALA A 80 -10.92 -7.69 58.62
CA ALA A 80 -11.22 -7.99 60.02
C ALA A 80 -10.09 -8.82 60.67
N ASP A 81 -9.54 -9.81 59.97
CA ASP A 81 -8.42 -10.65 60.45
C ASP A 81 -7.10 -9.88 60.62
N ARG A 82 -6.88 -8.82 59.83
CA ARG A 82 -5.67 -7.98 59.89
C ARG A 82 -5.65 -7.07 61.12
N SER A 83 -6.78 -6.52 61.55
CA SER A 83 -6.80 -5.61 62.71
C SER A 83 -6.54 -6.35 64.02
N VAL A 84 -7.16 -7.52 64.21
CA VAL A 84 -7.03 -8.36 65.42
C VAL A 84 -5.63 -8.97 65.55
N ASN A 85 -5.00 -9.38 64.44
CA ASN A 85 -3.68 -10.04 64.47
C ASN A 85 -2.48 -9.08 64.51
N SER A 86 -2.65 -7.76 64.36
CA SER A 86 -1.52 -6.81 64.39
C SER A 86 -0.96 -6.58 65.81
N LEU A 87 -1.82 -6.66 66.83
CA LEU A 87 -1.49 -6.43 68.25
C LEU A 87 -0.68 -7.58 68.91
N ASN A 88 -0.65 -8.76 68.30
CA ASN A 88 -0.02 -9.98 68.84
C ASN A 88 1.32 -10.35 68.19
N ARG A 89 1.87 -9.55 67.26
CA ARG A 89 3.10 -9.86 66.52
C ARG A 89 4.33 -9.27 67.22
N LEU A 90 5.38 -10.07 67.39
CA LEU A 90 6.66 -9.62 67.91
C LEU A 90 7.32 -8.59 66.98
N SER A 91 7.98 -7.60 67.57
CA SER A 91 8.83 -6.65 66.85
C SER A 91 10.00 -7.38 66.17
N ILE A 92 10.61 -6.79 65.14
CA ILE A 92 11.74 -7.42 64.43
C ILE A 92 12.91 -7.76 65.39
N PRO A 93 13.37 -6.87 66.28
CA PRO A 93 14.42 -7.21 67.26
C PRO A 93 14.02 -8.33 68.24
N ASP A 94 12.77 -8.35 68.71
CA ASP A 94 12.30 -9.39 69.64
C ASP A 94 12.18 -10.76 68.95
N ARG A 95 11.86 -10.77 67.65
CA ARG A 95 11.87 -12.00 66.83
C ARG A 95 13.27 -12.55 66.69
N ASP A 96 14.25 -11.72 66.38
CA ASP A 96 15.64 -12.13 66.25
C ASP A 96 16.17 -12.77 67.52
N ARG A 97 15.96 -12.11 68.67
CA ARG A 97 16.33 -12.67 69.99
C ARG A 97 15.67 -14.03 70.23
N ALA A 98 14.36 -14.14 70.05
CA ALA A 98 13.63 -15.38 70.29
C ALA A 98 14.01 -16.51 69.32
N ILE A 99 14.37 -16.19 68.08
CA ILE A 99 14.83 -17.19 67.10
C ILE A 99 16.25 -17.64 67.40
N GLN A 100 17.15 -16.74 67.82
CA GLN A 100 18.50 -17.12 68.24
C GLN A 100 18.48 -18.03 69.47
N GLU A 101 17.65 -17.70 70.48
CA GLU A 101 17.43 -18.56 71.65
C GLU A 101 16.91 -19.95 71.26
N LEU A 102 16.06 -20.02 70.23
CA LEU A 102 15.54 -21.27 69.69
C LEU A 102 16.64 -22.09 68.98
N LEU A 103 17.38 -21.46 68.07
CA LEU A 103 18.40 -22.15 67.27
C LEU A 103 19.59 -22.63 68.12
N ALA A 104 19.86 -21.97 69.26
CA ALA A 104 20.86 -22.40 70.23
C ALA A 104 20.51 -23.73 70.94
N GLN A 105 19.23 -24.13 70.94
CA GLN A 105 18.76 -25.38 71.57
C GLN A 105 18.70 -26.57 70.60
N LEU A 106 19.08 -26.36 69.34
CA LEU A 106 18.96 -27.36 68.29
C LEU A 106 20.35 -27.67 67.72
N ASP A 107 20.52 -28.90 67.24
CA ASP A 107 21.72 -29.36 66.54
C ASP A 107 21.45 -29.62 65.05
N LEU A 108 22.51 -29.64 64.24
CA LEU A 108 22.44 -30.05 62.83
C LEU A 108 22.85 -31.53 62.70
N SER A 109 21.96 -32.37 62.19
CA SER A 109 22.24 -33.80 62.02
C SER A 109 23.34 -34.03 60.99
N PRO A 110 24.15 -35.11 61.12
CA PRO A 110 25.20 -35.43 60.14
C PRO A 110 24.68 -35.58 58.71
N THR A 111 23.48 -36.14 58.54
CA THR A 111 22.84 -36.31 57.23
C THR A 111 22.48 -34.96 56.60
N HIS A 112 21.95 -34.03 57.37
CA HIS A 112 21.65 -32.68 56.88
C HIS A 112 22.91 -31.87 56.62
N LEU A 113 23.94 -32.02 57.46
CA LEU A 113 25.25 -31.42 57.25
C LEU A 113 25.86 -31.89 55.92
N GLN A 114 25.84 -33.19 55.65
CA GLN A 114 26.34 -33.71 54.37
C GLN A 114 25.51 -33.20 53.19
N ASN A 115 24.18 -33.13 53.31
CA ASN A 115 23.33 -32.59 52.24
C ASN A 115 23.62 -31.13 51.90
N LEU A 116 24.06 -30.32 52.87
CA LEU A 116 24.48 -28.94 52.65
C LEU A 116 25.88 -28.87 52.02
N ARG A 117 26.81 -29.76 52.41
CA ARG A 117 28.14 -29.89 51.80
C ARG A 117 28.07 -30.32 50.33
N ASP A 118 27.20 -31.28 50.02
CA ASP A 118 26.97 -31.76 48.65
C ASP A 118 26.43 -30.64 47.73
N ARG A 119 25.87 -29.58 48.32
CA ARG A 119 25.41 -28.35 47.63
C ARG A 119 26.48 -27.25 47.59
N GLY A 120 27.73 -27.60 47.89
CA GLY A 120 28.88 -26.72 47.76
C GLY A 120 29.08 -25.72 48.91
N LEU A 121 28.44 -25.91 50.06
CA LEU A 121 28.71 -25.09 51.25
C LEU A 121 29.89 -25.63 52.05
N SER A 122 30.79 -24.74 52.44
CA SER A 122 31.85 -25.03 53.43
C SER A 122 31.30 -25.08 54.85
N ASP A 123 32.02 -25.74 55.76
CA ASP A 123 31.61 -25.82 57.17
C ASP A 123 31.43 -24.44 57.82
N ASN A 124 32.27 -23.47 57.47
CA ASN A 124 32.12 -22.09 57.96
C ASN A 124 30.84 -21.40 57.44
N GLN A 125 30.49 -21.63 56.17
CA GLN A 125 29.24 -21.12 55.60
C GLN A 125 28.02 -21.81 56.24
N ILE A 126 28.10 -23.11 56.51
CA ILE A 126 27.00 -23.84 57.16
C ILE A 126 26.80 -23.34 58.59
N GLU A 127 27.88 -23.13 59.34
CA GLU A 127 27.85 -22.57 60.69
C GLU A 127 27.22 -21.18 60.71
N ARG A 128 27.68 -20.27 59.82
CA ARG A 128 27.10 -18.92 59.67
C ARG A 128 25.66 -18.93 59.17
N GLY A 129 25.27 -19.96 58.42
CA GLY A 129 23.90 -20.15 57.94
C GLY A 129 22.92 -20.58 59.03
N MET A 130 23.39 -20.93 60.22
CA MET A 130 22.56 -21.28 61.38
C MET A 130 21.51 -22.37 61.10
N PHE A 131 21.79 -23.27 60.15
CA PHE A 131 20.89 -24.38 59.82
C PHE A 131 20.80 -25.35 61.01
N ARG A 132 19.59 -25.84 61.31
CA ARG A 132 19.32 -26.77 62.42
C ARG A 132 18.37 -27.88 62.01
N SER A 133 18.49 -29.04 62.65
CA SER A 133 17.58 -30.17 62.44
C SER A 133 16.49 -30.15 63.50
N VAL A 134 15.29 -30.53 63.09
CA VAL A 134 14.14 -30.68 64.00
C VAL A 134 13.51 -32.04 63.81
N VAL A 135 13.00 -32.60 64.90
CA VAL A 135 12.13 -33.77 64.90
C VAL A 135 10.69 -33.36 65.21
N PRO A 136 9.68 -34.22 64.96
CA PRO A 136 8.29 -33.89 65.23
C PRO A 136 8.08 -33.49 66.70
N TRP A 137 7.38 -32.37 66.90
CA TRP A 137 7.03 -31.84 68.23
C TRP A 137 8.21 -31.63 69.19
N GLN A 138 9.37 -31.24 68.67
CA GLN A 138 10.60 -30.98 69.42
C GLN A 138 10.34 -30.07 70.64
N SER A 139 10.68 -30.56 71.83
CA SER A 139 10.66 -29.76 73.07
C SER A 139 11.69 -28.63 73.02
N VAL A 140 11.27 -27.44 73.44
CA VAL A 140 12.11 -26.23 73.56
C VAL A 140 11.77 -25.55 74.89
N ASN A 141 12.66 -24.71 75.40
CA ASN A 141 12.46 -24.05 76.68
C ASN A 141 12.69 -22.55 76.57
N ASN A 142 11.92 -21.76 77.34
CA ASN A 142 12.08 -20.32 77.49
C ASN A 142 12.03 -19.51 76.17
N ILE A 143 11.29 -19.98 75.16
CA ILE A 143 11.09 -19.24 73.92
C ILE A 143 9.79 -18.42 74.02
N ASN A 144 9.78 -17.23 73.44
CA ASN A 144 8.58 -16.40 73.44
C ASN A 144 7.41 -17.10 72.72
N ALA A 145 6.31 -17.36 73.43
CA ALA A 145 5.14 -18.06 72.89
C ALA A 145 4.41 -17.31 71.75
N ARG A 146 4.71 -16.02 71.55
CA ARG A 146 4.22 -15.23 70.39
C ARG A 146 5.07 -15.45 69.14
N LEU A 147 6.16 -16.21 69.21
CA LEU A 147 6.93 -16.62 68.05
C LEU A 147 6.16 -17.69 67.26
N ALA A 148 6.09 -17.52 65.94
CA ALA A 148 5.37 -18.44 65.08
C ALA A 148 5.93 -19.87 65.22
N GLY A 149 5.05 -20.86 65.40
CA GLY A 149 5.45 -22.26 65.52
C GLY A 149 5.88 -22.70 66.92
N VAL A 150 5.87 -21.82 67.92
CA VAL A 150 6.07 -22.20 69.33
C VAL A 150 4.71 -22.38 69.99
N SER A 151 4.47 -23.56 70.55
CA SER A 151 3.32 -23.83 71.42
C SER A 151 3.75 -23.61 72.87
N ASP A 152 2.89 -22.94 73.64
CA ASP A 152 3.05 -22.68 75.07
C ASP A 152 2.82 -23.92 75.95
N GLY A 153 2.42 -25.05 75.36
CA GLY A 153 2.19 -26.29 76.11
C GLY A 153 1.00 -26.18 77.05
N SER A 154 -0.13 -25.65 76.56
CA SER A 154 -1.39 -25.53 77.31
C SER A 154 -1.94 -26.86 77.86
N ASP A 155 -1.30 -27.99 77.54
CA ASP A 155 -1.55 -29.35 78.01
C ASP A 155 -0.63 -29.78 79.19
N GLY A 156 0.22 -28.88 79.70
CA GLY A 156 1.13 -29.16 80.82
C GLY A 156 2.44 -29.84 80.43
N THR A 157 2.75 -29.95 79.13
CA THR A 157 3.90 -30.73 78.62
C THR A 157 5.15 -29.92 78.24
N GLY A 158 5.20 -28.64 78.63
CA GLY A 158 6.30 -27.72 78.31
C GLY A 158 6.21 -27.16 76.89
N GLN A 159 7.05 -26.16 76.57
CA GLN A 159 7.04 -25.54 75.24
C GLN A 159 7.55 -26.50 74.16
N LYS A 160 6.91 -26.48 72.99
CA LYS A 160 7.25 -27.37 71.86
C LYS A 160 7.18 -26.63 70.53
N LEU A 161 7.99 -27.06 69.57
CA LEU A 161 7.87 -26.64 68.17
C LEU A 161 6.72 -27.38 67.49
N SER A 162 5.82 -26.63 66.87
CA SER A 162 4.68 -27.14 66.10
C SER A 162 5.11 -27.64 64.71
N VAL A 163 5.93 -28.68 64.69
CA VAL A 163 6.50 -29.30 63.49
C VAL A 163 6.04 -30.76 63.43
N SER A 164 5.41 -31.18 62.33
CA SER A 164 4.76 -32.49 62.21
C SER A 164 5.64 -33.63 61.67
N GLY A 165 6.91 -33.36 61.39
CA GLY A 165 7.82 -34.25 60.66
C GLY A 165 9.28 -33.84 60.88
N SER A 166 10.24 -34.75 60.67
CA SER A 166 11.66 -34.39 60.72
C SER A 166 12.05 -33.52 59.51
N GLY A 167 12.98 -32.59 59.74
CA GLY A 167 13.46 -31.70 58.69
C GLY A 167 14.60 -30.77 59.09
N THR A 168 14.99 -29.91 58.15
CA THR A 168 16.00 -28.86 58.33
C THR A 168 15.34 -27.48 58.39
N ILE A 169 15.60 -26.71 59.46
CA ILE A 169 15.28 -25.30 59.57
C ILE A 169 16.21 -24.50 58.65
N CYS A 170 15.60 -23.70 57.78
CA CYS A 170 16.25 -22.71 56.92
C CYS A 170 15.92 -21.30 57.45
N PRO A 171 16.86 -20.61 58.13
CA PRO A 171 16.62 -19.27 58.66
C PRO A 171 16.38 -18.23 57.55
N ILE A 172 15.76 -17.11 57.93
CA ILE A 172 15.42 -15.98 57.05
C ILE A 172 15.95 -14.71 57.68
N TRP A 173 16.82 -14.00 56.98
CA TRP A 173 17.49 -12.80 57.48
C TRP A 173 16.89 -11.53 56.90
N ASP A 174 16.85 -10.46 57.68
CA ASP A 174 16.56 -9.13 57.14
C ASP A 174 17.78 -8.45 56.53
N VAL A 175 17.57 -7.29 55.91
CA VAL A 175 18.66 -6.53 55.29
C VAL A 175 19.76 -6.10 56.27
N SER A 176 19.46 -6.04 57.58
CA SER A 176 20.41 -5.71 58.65
C SER A 176 21.09 -6.96 59.25
N GLY A 177 20.82 -8.15 58.74
CA GLY A 177 21.41 -9.41 59.20
C GLY A 177 20.72 -10.06 60.42
N ARG A 178 19.54 -9.56 60.82
CA ARG A 178 18.75 -10.15 61.93
C ARG A 178 17.90 -11.31 61.43
N ILE A 179 17.72 -12.36 62.23
CA ILE A 179 16.87 -13.50 61.87
C ILE A 179 15.41 -13.16 62.15
N ILE A 180 14.59 -13.08 61.11
CA ILE A 180 13.19 -12.62 61.22
C ILE A 180 12.16 -13.75 61.06
N GLY A 181 12.59 -14.95 60.69
CA GLY A 181 11.76 -16.13 60.58
C GLY A 181 12.55 -17.34 60.08
N TRP A 182 11.85 -18.42 59.76
CA TRP A 182 12.43 -19.59 59.11
C TRP A 182 11.37 -20.35 58.29
N GLN A 183 11.83 -21.26 57.42
CA GLN A 183 11.02 -22.36 56.87
C GLN A 183 11.63 -23.70 57.24
N THR A 184 10.79 -24.69 57.53
CA THR A 184 11.25 -26.07 57.73
C THR A 184 11.14 -26.84 56.42
N ARG A 185 12.27 -27.39 55.96
CA ARG A 185 12.36 -28.34 54.84
C ARG A 185 12.23 -29.75 55.39
N PHE A 186 11.14 -30.46 55.06
CA PHE A 186 10.91 -31.81 55.60
C PHE A 186 11.64 -32.89 54.80
N ASP A 187 12.11 -33.93 55.50
CA ASP A 187 12.86 -35.05 54.89
C ASP A 187 11.95 -35.94 54.05
N ARG A 188 10.68 -36.08 54.47
CA ARG A 188 9.63 -36.82 53.78
C ARG A 188 8.35 -35.99 53.79
N SER A 189 7.87 -35.56 52.62
CA SER A 189 6.65 -34.75 52.54
C SER A 189 5.64 -35.31 51.53
N LYS A 190 4.39 -35.55 51.98
CA LYS A 190 3.22 -35.69 51.10
C LYS A 190 2.59 -34.33 50.77
N ASP A 191 2.59 -33.38 51.71
CA ASP A 191 1.95 -32.06 51.57
C ASP A 191 2.96 -30.90 51.54
N GLY A 192 3.83 -30.88 50.51
CA GLY A 192 4.79 -29.80 50.26
C GLY A 192 6.10 -29.87 51.06
N LYS A 193 7.21 -29.62 50.35
CA LYS A 193 8.60 -29.80 50.85
C LYS A 193 9.03 -28.77 51.89
N TYR A 194 8.54 -27.53 51.81
CA TYR A 194 8.87 -26.43 52.72
C TYR A 194 7.61 -25.89 53.37
N ARG A 195 7.61 -25.67 54.70
CA ARG A 195 6.46 -25.10 55.42
C ARG A 195 6.85 -23.97 56.36
N TRP A 196 5.95 -23.01 56.49
CA TRP A 196 6.06 -21.92 57.44
C TRP A 196 5.71 -22.40 58.86
N PRO A 197 6.44 -21.94 59.89
CA PRO A 197 6.05 -22.19 61.27
C PRO A 197 4.75 -21.43 61.58
N THR A 198 3.84 -22.10 62.30
CA THR A 198 2.59 -21.52 62.78
C THR A 198 2.18 -22.20 64.07
N SER A 199 1.77 -21.42 65.07
CA SER A 199 1.08 -21.93 66.26
C SER A 199 -0.44 -21.81 66.14
N ARG A 200 -0.94 -21.29 65.00
CA ARG A 200 -2.36 -21.26 64.68
C ARG A 200 -2.86 -22.65 64.31
N ASN A 201 -3.84 -23.16 65.06
CA ASN A 201 -4.51 -24.43 64.79
C ASN A 201 -5.98 -24.36 65.27
N GLN A 202 -6.74 -25.45 65.16
CA GLN A 202 -8.16 -25.47 65.57
C GLN A 202 -8.37 -25.14 67.06
N GLN A 203 -7.41 -25.48 67.92
CA GLN A 203 -7.46 -25.26 69.37
C GLN A 203 -6.92 -23.86 69.74
N ASN A 204 -6.04 -23.28 68.93
CA ASN A 204 -5.52 -21.93 69.05
C ASN A 204 -5.72 -21.14 67.74
N PRO A 205 -6.95 -20.70 67.42
CA PRO A 205 -7.26 -19.98 66.19
C PRO A 205 -6.57 -18.62 66.10
N ASN A 206 -6.13 -18.05 67.24
CA ASN A 206 -5.40 -16.79 67.33
C ASN A 206 -3.88 -16.98 67.43
N GLY A 207 -3.38 -18.19 67.17
CA GLY A 207 -1.95 -18.50 67.24
C GLY A 207 -1.10 -17.68 66.27
N ALA A 208 0.17 -17.50 66.63
CA ALA A 208 1.12 -16.70 65.88
C ALA A 208 1.46 -17.34 64.52
N THR A 209 1.54 -16.50 63.49
CA THR A 209 1.90 -16.91 62.11
C THR A 209 3.18 -16.21 61.68
N ALA A 210 3.82 -16.73 60.63
CA ALA A 210 5.13 -16.23 60.19
C ALA A 210 5.14 -14.76 59.72
N HIS A 211 3.99 -14.14 59.47
CA HIS A 211 3.89 -12.76 59.00
C HIS A 211 4.62 -11.76 59.92
N LEU A 212 5.18 -10.72 59.29
CA LEU A 212 5.85 -9.60 59.95
C LEU A 212 4.82 -8.61 60.54
N PRO A 213 5.25 -7.68 61.42
CA PRO A 213 4.35 -6.67 62.00
C PRO A 213 3.56 -5.85 60.96
N ASN A 214 4.16 -5.59 59.80
CA ASN A 214 3.55 -4.85 58.70
C ASN A 214 2.47 -5.64 57.93
N GLY A 215 2.21 -6.92 58.27
CA GLY A 215 1.24 -7.75 57.55
C GLY A 215 1.85 -8.68 56.51
N GLU A 216 3.09 -8.44 56.07
CA GLU A 216 3.71 -9.13 54.95
C GLU A 216 4.39 -10.44 55.34
N MET A 217 4.66 -11.30 54.36
CA MET A 217 5.47 -12.49 54.57
C MET A 217 6.97 -12.13 54.60
N PRO A 218 7.79 -12.77 55.44
CA PRO A 218 9.23 -12.51 55.46
C PRO A 218 9.90 -12.77 54.10
N LEU A 219 10.82 -11.90 53.72
CA LEU A 219 11.79 -12.09 52.64
C LEU A 219 13.17 -12.27 53.26
N SER A 220 14.03 -13.11 52.68
CA SER A 220 15.38 -13.31 53.21
C SER A 220 16.38 -12.46 52.44
N CYS A 221 17.29 -11.75 53.12
CA CYS A 221 18.45 -11.10 52.53
C CYS A 221 19.71 -11.90 52.89
N CYS A 222 20.23 -12.68 51.94
CA CYS A 222 21.40 -13.53 52.10
C CYS A 222 22.65 -12.80 51.60
N ARG A 223 23.67 -12.68 52.47
CA ARG A 223 24.95 -12.02 52.16
C ARG A 223 26.09 -13.06 52.07
N PRO A 224 27.10 -12.85 51.22
CA PRO A 224 28.28 -13.71 51.20
C PRO A 224 29.06 -13.62 52.51
N THR A 225 29.76 -14.70 52.83
CA THR A 225 30.61 -14.80 54.03
C THR A 225 31.99 -14.16 53.82
N THR A 226 32.42 -14.05 52.57
CA THR A 226 33.58 -13.26 52.12
C THR A 226 33.24 -11.76 52.15
N LEU A 227 34.21 -10.93 52.57
CA LEU A 227 34.04 -9.48 52.61
C LEU A 227 33.76 -8.98 51.19
N LEU A 228 32.62 -8.31 50.99
CA LEU A 228 32.33 -7.62 49.74
C LEU A 228 33.46 -6.59 49.50
N PRO A 229 34.06 -6.56 48.30
CA PRO A 229 35.19 -5.69 48.05
C PRO A 229 34.78 -4.22 48.18
N ASP A 230 35.70 -3.39 48.72
CA ASP A 230 35.48 -1.97 48.96
C ASP A 230 34.96 -1.29 47.68
N PRO A 231 33.78 -0.65 47.71
CA PRO A 231 33.21 0.02 46.55
C PRO A 231 34.15 1.09 45.95
N GLN A 232 35.12 1.60 46.70
CA GLN A 232 36.10 2.57 46.18
C GLN A 232 37.37 1.96 45.57
N ASN A 233 37.63 0.66 45.73
CA ASN A 233 38.90 0.04 45.33
C ASN A 233 38.78 -1.28 44.55
N SER A 234 37.59 -1.65 44.07
CA SER A 234 37.38 -2.89 43.32
C SER A 234 37.25 -2.65 41.81
N THR A 235 38.19 -3.19 41.03
CA THR A 235 38.13 -3.32 39.56
C THR A 235 37.12 -4.38 39.07
N SER A 236 36.27 -4.92 39.96
CA SER A 236 35.27 -5.93 39.60
C SER A 236 33.95 -5.27 39.15
N PRO A 237 33.49 -5.41 37.89
CA PRO A 237 32.49 -4.53 37.28
C PRO A 237 31.02 -4.81 37.64
N HIS A 238 30.70 -5.55 38.71
CA HIS A 238 29.36 -6.12 38.85
C HIS A 238 28.78 -6.09 40.27
N GLN A 239 28.48 -4.91 40.78
CA GLN A 239 27.61 -4.75 41.94
C GLN A 239 26.14 -4.87 41.49
N SER A 240 25.48 -5.99 41.79
CA SER A 240 24.06 -6.24 41.50
C SER A 240 23.33 -6.83 42.70
N ILE A 241 22.05 -6.49 42.87
CA ILE A 241 21.16 -7.12 43.85
C ILE A 241 20.48 -8.29 43.16
N ASN A 242 20.47 -9.48 43.76
CA ASN A 242 19.99 -10.69 43.07
C ASN A 242 18.72 -11.23 43.73
N LEU A 243 17.80 -11.81 42.97
CA LEU A 243 16.54 -12.39 43.45
C LEU A 243 16.50 -13.88 43.08
N ALA A 244 16.17 -14.75 44.03
CA ALA A 244 15.99 -16.19 43.75
C ALA A 244 14.84 -16.79 44.57
N GLU A 245 14.25 -17.88 44.06
CA GLU A 245 13.13 -18.55 44.71
C GLU A 245 13.58 -19.38 45.94
N GLY A 246 12.75 -19.36 46.99
CA GLY A 246 12.99 -20.07 48.24
C GLY A 246 13.90 -19.30 49.21
N PHE A 247 14.47 -20.03 50.17
CA PHE A 247 15.35 -19.48 51.21
C PHE A 247 16.70 -20.19 51.29
N LEU A 248 16.71 -21.52 51.11
CA LEU A 248 17.96 -22.29 51.05
C LEU A 248 18.76 -21.97 49.78
N LYS A 249 18.09 -21.92 48.61
CA LYS A 249 18.72 -21.62 47.32
C LYS A 249 19.43 -20.25 47.30
N PRO A 250 18.78 -19.13 47.67
CA PRO A 250 19.45 -17.83 47.69
C PRO A 250 20.61 -17.76 48.69
N TYR A 251 20.55 -18.52 49.79
CA TYR A 251 21.69 -18.59 50.71
C TYR A 251 22.91 -19.23 50.04
N ILE A 252 22.72 -20.38 49.38
CA ILE A 252 23.78 -21.08 48.64
C ILE A 252 24.31 -20.22 47.50
N ALA A 253 23.40 -19.65 46.69
CA ALA A 253 23.77 -18.79 45.56
C ALA A 253 24.56 -17.55 46.01
N ALA A 254 24.22 -16.96 47.16
CA ALA A 254 24.97 -15.84 47.74
C ALA A 254 26.41 -16.22 48.09
N GLN A 255 26.64 -17.44 48.58
CA GLN A 255 27.98 -17.93 48.89
C GLN A 255 28.79 -18.29 47.64
N GLN A 256 28.18 -18.92 46.65
CA GLN A 256 28.88 -19.39 45.45
C GLN A 256 29.19 -18.27 44.45
N ILE A 257 28.29 -17.29 44.30
CA ILE A 257 28.43 -16.17 43.35
C ILE A 257 29.06 -14.95 44.05
N GLU A 258 29.21 -15.01 45.37
CA GLU A 258 29.75 -13.94 46.22
C GLU A 258 28.98 -12.62 46.07
N ARG A 259 27.64 -12.68 46.04
CA ARG A 259 26.75 -11.52 45.90
C ARG A 259 25.56 -11.59 46.84
N VAL A 260 24.89 -10.46 47.03
CA VAL A 260 23.68 -10.39 47.85
C VAL A 260 22.48 -10.96 47.08
N PHE A 261 21.74 -11.88 47.71
CA PHE A 261 20.51 -12.47 47.19
C PHE A 261 19.33 -12.21 48.10
N ILE A 262 18.18 -11.87 47.51
CA ILE A 262 16.89 -11.80 48.20
C ILE A 262 16.06 -13.04 47.83
N GLY A 263 15.62 -13.76 48.86
CA GLY A 263 14.81 -14.97 48.76
C GLY A 263 13.34 -14.72 49.07
N ALA A 264 12.44 -15.36 48.30
CA ALA A 264 11.01 -15.38 48.58
C ALA A 264 10.42 -16.80 48.44
N ALA A 265 9.54 -17.19 49.35
CA ALA A 265 8.82 -18.45 49.26
C ALA A 265 8.02 -18.54 47.95
N GLY A 266 8.31 -19.57 47.14
CA GLY A 266 7.65 -19.80 45.85
C GLY A 266 7.80 -18.63 44.88
N GLY A 267 8.91 -17.88 44.93
CA GLY A 267 9.18 -16.75 44.02
C GLY A 267 8.24 -15.56 44.16
N ASN A 268 7.40 -15.51 45.21
CA ASN A 268 6.32 -14.54 45.34
C ASN A 268 6.76 -13.22 46.01
N PHE A 269 7.75 -12.54 45.43
CA PHE A 269 8.23 -11.24 45.94
C PHE A 269 7.11 -10.19 46.02
N SER A 270 6.14 -10.25 45.12
CA SER A 270 4.99 -9.33 45.07
C SER A 270 4.02 -9.44 46.24
N ALA A 271 4.13 -10.47 47.09
CA ALA A 271 3.33 -10.58 48.31
C ALA A 271 3.85 -9.70 49.46
N SER A 272 5.09 -9.22 49.36
CA SER A 272 5.74 -8.40 50.39
C SER A 272 6.38 -7.12 49.80
N PRO A 273 5.60 -6.28 49.08
CA PRO A 273 6.13 -5.11 48.37
C PRO A 273 6.81 -4.07 49.28
N GLN A 274 6.34 -3.84 50.51
CA GLN A 274 6.96 -2.86 51.41
C GLN A 274 8.33 -3.35 51.89
N THR A 275 8.42 -4.61 52.31
CA THR A 275 9.67 -5.25 52.73
C THR A 275 10.66 -5.31 51.57
N LEU A 276 10.20 -5.74 50.38
CA LEU A 276 11.04 -5.79 49.18
C LEU A 276 11.61 -4.42 48.83
N LYS A 277 10.78 -3.38 48.80
CA LYS A 277 11.22 -2.02 48.50
C LYS A 277 12.26 -1.54 49.51
N THR A 278 12.03 -1.79 50.80
CA THR A 278 12.96 -1.40 51.88
C THR A 278 14.31 -2.08 51.72
N TYR A 279 14.34 -3.37 51.37
CA TYR A 279 15.58 -4.11 51.15
C TYR A 279 16.31 -3.61 49.92
N LEU A 280 15.59 -3.39 48.81
CA LEU A 280 16.18 -2.86 47.59
C LEU A 280 16.75 -1.46 47.80
N ASP A 281 16.03 -0.54 48.46
CA ASP A 281 16.52 0.83 48.69
C ASP A 281 17.77 0.85 49.59
N THR A 282 17.78 0.01 50.63
CA THR A 282 18.94 -0.14 51.53
C THR A 282 20.15 -0.70 50.78
N LEU A 283 19.97 -1.83 50.08
CA LEU A 283 21.05 -2.48 49.34
C LEU A 283 21.52 -1.68 48.13
N SER A 284 20.62 -0.92 47.50
CA SER A 284 20.95 -0.04 46.38
C SER A 284 21.90 1.07 46.81
N THR A 285 21.69 1.60 48.02
CA THR A 285 22.57 2.60 48.63
C THR A 285 23.90 1.96 49.06
N GLU A 286 23.83 0.81 49.74
CA GLU A 286 25.02 0.07 50.23
C GLU A 286 25.94 -0.39 49.09
N LEU A 287 25.36 -0.91 48.00
CA LEU A 287 26.09 -1.48 46.85
C LEU A 287 26.19 -0.51 45.67
N SER A 288 25.77 0.75 45.82
CA SER A 288 25.78 1.78 44.76
C SER A 288 25.26 1.29 43.39
N THR A 289 24.16 0.54 43.39
CA THR A 289 23.61 -0.09 42.17
C THR A 289 22.09 -0.01 42.11
N LYS A 290 21.56 0.13 40.91
CA LYS A 290 20.12 0.00 40.60
C LYS A 290 19.81 -1.29 39.82
N LEU A 291 20.81 -2.13 39.60
CA LEU A 291 20.67 -3.37 38.85
C LEU A 291 20.19 -4.51 39.74
N VAL A 292 19.07 -5.11 39.35
CA VAL A 292 18.45 -6.27 39.99
C VAL A 292 18.46 -7.47 39.04
N ARG A 293 19.02 -8.60 39.45
CA ARG A 293 19.09 -9.83 38.64
C ARG A 293 18.18 -10.91 39.20
N LEU A 294 17.20 -11.35 38.43
CA LEU A 294 16.34 -12.47 38.80
C LEU A 294 16.96 -13.79 38.30
N TYR A 295 17.06 -14.78 39.20
CA TYR A 295 17.51 -16.15 38.91
C TYR A 295 16.29 -17.08 38.98
N PRO A 296 15.65 -17.39 37.83
CA PRO A 296 14.48 -18.26 37.77
C PRO A 296 14.83 -19.71 38.12
N ASP A 297 13.89 -20.42 38.73
CA ASP A 297 13.99 -21.88 38.87
C ASP A 297 14.08 -22.56 37.49
N ALA A 298 14.76 -23.71 37.43
CA ALA A 298 14.79 -24.53 36.22
C ALA A 298 13.35 -24.91 35.82
N GLY A 299 13.05 -24.92 34.52
CA GLY A 299 11.70 -25.20 34.03
C GLY A 299 10.63 -24.16 34.41
N ALA A 300 11.02 -22.97 34.90
CA ALA A 300 10.07 -21.89 35.17
C ALA A 300 9.26 -21.50 33.92
N ILE A 301 9.87 -21.54 32.73
CA ILE A 301 9.22 -21.23 31.46
C ILE A 301 8.06 -22.17 31.10
N ALA A 302 8.00 -23.35 31.73
CA ALA A 302 6.92 -24.33 31.57
C ALA A 302 5.86 -24.23 32.68
N ASN A 303 6.02 -23.34 33.67
CA ASN A 303 5.10 -23.19 34.79
C ASN A 303 4.47 -21.79 34.84
N PHE A 304 3.24 -21.70 34.36
CA PHE A 304 2.48 -20.46 34.29
C PHE A 304 2.34 -19.73 35.64
N ASN A 305 2.15 -20.46 36.74
CA ASN A 305 1.97 -19.84 38.06
C ASN A 305 3.26 -19.15 38.54
N VAL A 306 4.41 -19.76 38.24
CA VAL A 306 5.75 -19.25 38.56
C VAL A 306 6.08 -18.03 37.69
N LEU A 307 5.85 -18.12 36.37
CA LEU A 307 6.04 -16.98 35.45
C LEU A 307 5.19 -15.77 35.85
N ARG A 308 3.95 -16.00 36.30
CA ARG A 308 3.08 -14.94 36.80
C ARG A 308 3.66 -14.23 38.02
N GLN A 309 4.31 -14.96 38.92
CA GLN A 309 4.93 -14.36 40.11
C GLN A 309 6.16 -13.53 39.72
N TYR A 310 7.00 -14.04 38.80
CA TYR A 310 8.14 -13.29 38.27
C TYR A 310 7.70 -12.03 37.52
N GLN A 311 6.67 -12.09 36.68
CA GLN A 311 6.13 -10.93 35.98
C GLN A 311 5.68 -9.82 36.96
N LYS A 312 5.01 -10.19 38.06
CA LYS A 312 4.60 -9.23 39.09
C LYS A 312 5.79 -8.64 39.84
N ALA A 313 6.79 -9.46 40.17
CA ALA A 313 8.01 -9.00 40.82
C ALA A 313 8.78 -7.99 39.93
N ILE A 314 8.97 -8.34 38.65
CA ILE A 314 9.63 -7.48 37.66
C ILE A 314 8.87 -6.16 37.52
N ALA A 315 7.55 -6.20 37.37
CA ALA A 315 6.73 -4.99 37.24
C ALA A 315 6.83 -4.07 38.47
N LEU A 316 6.84 -4.63 39.69
CA LEU A 316 7.01 -3.84 40.93
C LEU A 316 8.40 -3.19 40.99
N VAL A 317 9.45 -3.96 40.76
CA VAL A 317 10.85 -3.51 40.85
C VAL A 317 11.16 -2.46 39.79
N THR A 318 10.76 -2.69 38.54
CA THR A 318 10.88 -1.70 37.45
C THR A 318 10.04 -0.45 37.72
N GLY A 319 8.84 -0.60 38.31
CA GLY A 319 8.00 0.52 38.72
C GLY A 319 8.61 1.41 39.81
N TRP A 320 9.61 0.92 40.55
CA TRP A 320 10.37 1.69 41.53
C TRP A 320 11.68 2.26 40.98
N GLY A 321 11.94 2.13 39.67
CA GLY A 321 13.12 2.70 39.01
C GLY A 321 14.37 1.82 39.05
N TYR A 322 14.22 0.52 39.31
CA TYR A 322 15.33 -0.45 39.23
C TYR A 322 15.38 -1.11 37.85
N GLU A 323 16.60 -1.38 37.38
CA GLU A 323 16.85 -2.14 36.15
C GLU A 323 16.81 -3.63 36.45
N VAL A 324 16.17 -4.42 35.58
CA VAL A 324 16.00 -5.86 35.81
C VAL A 324 16.60 -6.68 34.67
N GLU A 325 17.49 -7.61 35.02
CA GLU A 325 18.04 -8.65 34.14
C GLU A 325 17.64 -10.05 34.62
N ILE A 326 17.59 -11.01 33.71
CA ILE A 326 17.29 -12.41 34.02
C ILE A 326 18.53 -13.27 33.77
N ALA A 327 18.95 -14.05 34.77
CA ALA A 327 20.02 -15.02 34.63
C ALA A 327 19.54 -16.25 33.84
N TRP A 328 20.24 -16.58 32.76
CA TRP A 328 19.87 -17.62 31.81
C TRP A 328 21.06 -18.51 31.46
N TRP A 329 20.93 -19.80 31.75
CA TRP A 329 21.89 -20.87 31.41
C TRP A 329 21.17 -22.01 30.67
N LYS A 330 20.16 -21.67 29.87
CA LYS A 330 19.34 -22.60 29.07
C LYS A 330 18.51 -23.57 29.92
N GLN A 331 17.99 -23.13 31.06
CA GLN A 331 17.27 -23.96 32.02
C GLN A 331 15.80 -24.27 31.63
N PHE A 332 15.59 -24.99 30.52
CA PHE A 332 14.27 -25.19 29.91
C PHE A 332 13.28 -26.05 30.72
N ASP A 333 13.75 -27.05 31.45
CA ASP A 333 12.91 -27.99 32.20
C ASP A 333 13.58 -28.47 33.49
N LYS A 334 12.76 -28.94 34.45
CA LYS A 334 13.19 -29.39 35.79
C LYS A 334 13.86 -30.77 35.82
N ASN A 335 13.79 -31.54 34.73
CA ASN A 335 14.27 -32.92 34.71
C ASN A 335 15.70 -33.01 34.18
N THR A 336 16.08 -32.12 33.25
CA THR A 336 17.41 -32.14 32.63
C THR A 336 18.28 -30.95 33.01
N HIS A 337 17.72 -29.90 33.62
CA HIS A 337 18.48 -28.71 34.00
C HIS A 337 18.43 -28.47 35.51
N ALA A 338 19.58 -28.11 36.07
CA ALA A 338 19.77 -27.84 37.49
C ALA A 338 19.34 -26.42 37.88
N ASP A 339 18.85 -26.28 39.11
CA ASP A 339 18.60 -25.00 39.77
C ASP A 339 19.92 -24.30 40.15
N ILE A 340 19.87 -23.01 40.49
CA ILE A 340 21.07 -22.19 40.78
C ILE A 340 21.94 -22.76 41.91
N ASP A 341 21.34 -23.44 42.89
CA ASP A 341 22.03 -24.04 44.04
C ASP A 341 22.67 -25.41 43.74
N GLU A 342 22.48 -25.92 42.51
CA GLU A 342 22.97 -27.22 42.07
C GLU A 342 23.97 -27.10 40.89
N LEU A 343 24.34 -25.87 40.50
CA LEU A 343 25.31 -25.62 39.43
C LEU A 343 26.76 -25.78 39.92
N THR A 344 27.59 -26.37 39.06
CA THR A 344 29.05 -26.42 39.27
C THR A 344 29.71 -25.07 38.96
N ALA A 345 30.93 -24.84 39.45
CA ALA A 345 31.69 -23.61 39.18
C ALA A 345 31.85 -23.31 37.67
N ALA A 346 32.00 -24.33 36.83
CA ALA A 346 32.07 -24.17 35.38
C ALA A 346 30.72 -23.67 34.80
N GLN A 347 29.60 -24.25 35.23
CA GLN A 347 28.26 -23.86 34.76
C GLN A 347 27.85 -22.47 35.25
N LEU A 348 28.29 -22.05 36.44
CA LEU A 348 28.09 -20.69 36.94
C LEU A 348 28.73 -19.64 36.01
N SER A 349 29.85 -19.97 35.36
CA SER A 349 30.53 -19.08 34.40
C SER A 349 29.81 -18.94 33.05
N GLU A 350 28.90 -19.86 32.72
CA GLU A 350 28.12 -19.85 31.47
C GLU A 350 26.80 -19.07 31.59
N ILE A 351 26.48 -18.53 32.77
CA ILE A 351 25.27 -17.75 33.00
C ILE A 351 25.34 -16.46 32.15
N THR A 352 24.38 -16.35 31.24
CA THR A 352 24.14 -15.12 30.46
C THR A 352 23.04 -14.29 31.10
N TYR A 353 23.09 -12.97 30.93
CA TYR A 353 22.05 -12.07 31.44
C TYR A 353 21.22 -11.55 30.27
N ILE A 354 19.94 -11.90 30.26
CA ILE A 354 19.00 -11.52 29.21
C ILE A 354 17.95 -10.56 29.74
N THR A 355 17.36 -9.76 28.86
CA THR A 355 16.28 -8.86 29.27
C THR A 355 15.02 -9.65 29.67
N PRO A 356 14.15 -9.11 30.55
CA PRO A 356 12.85 -9.71 30.85
C PRO A 356 12.03 -10.00 29.58
N ALA A 357 12.13 -9.12 28.58
CA ALA A 357 11.53 -9.28 27.27
C ALA A 357 12.00 -10.53 26.53
N ALA A 358 13.33 -10.76 26.48
CA ALA A 358 13.91 -11.94 25.87
C ALA A 358 13.53 -13.21 26.65
N PHE A 359 13.55 -13.17 27.99
CA PHE A 359 13.17 -14.31 28.83
C PHE A 359 11.72 -14.77 28.61
N PHE A 360 10.75 -13.86 28.63
CA PHE A 360 9.35 -14.23 28.38
C PHE A 360 9.09 -14.68 26.93
N SER A 361 9.94 -14.30 25.98
CA SER A 361 9.84 -14.78 24.59
C SER A 361 10.26 -16.24 24.40
N LEU A 362 10.94 -16.84 25.39
CA LEU A 362 11.35 -18.24 25.40
C LEU A 362 10.22 -19.19 25.85
N CYS A 363 9.11 -18.67 26.36
CA CYS A 363 7.97 -19.47 26.81
C CYS A 363 7.12 -19.92 25.62
N ASP A 364 6.44 -21.06 25.72
CA ASP A 364 5.51 -21.50 24.66
C ASP A 364 4.36 -20.51 24.47
N ARG A 365 3.86 -20.45 23.23
CA ARG A 365 2.87 -19.46 22.77
C ARG A 365 1.60 -19.44 23.62
N ASP A 366 1.15 -20.59 24.10
CA ASP A 366 0.01 -20.73 25.01
C ASP A 366 0.26 -20.10 26.38
N MET A 367 1.48 -20.19 26.90
CA MET A 367 1.87 -19.54 28.16
C MET A 367 2.04 -18.04 27.99
N GLN A 368 2.61 -17.59 26.87
CA GLN A 368 2.68 -16.17 26.52
C GLN A 368 1.27 -15.55 26.43
N ASN A 369 0.32 -16.26 25.81
CA ASN A 369 -1.08 -15.84 25.74
C ASN A 369 -1.74 -15.80 27.12
N ARG A 370 -1.58 -16.84 27.96
CA ARG A 370 -2.13 -16.86 29.34
C ARG A 370 -1.56 -15.74 30.22
N LEU A 371 -0.30 -15.34 30.01
CA LEU A 371 0.34 -14.21 30.74
C LEU A 371 -0.23 -12.87 30.27
N ALA A 372 -0.72 -12.81 29.03
CA ALA A 372 -1.33 -11.66 28.39
C ALA A 372 -2.86 -11.57 28.57
N ASP A 373 -3.51 -12.42 29.38
CA ASP A 373 -4.98 -12.54 29.40
C ASP A 373 -5.66 -12.17 30.75
N ARG A 374 -5.09 -11.23 31.52
CA ARG A 374 -5.74 -10.75 32.78
C ARG A 374 -6.01 -9.25 32.87
N PRO A 375 -7.04 -8.84 33.64
CA PRO A 375 -7.70 -7.54 33.54
C PRO A 375 -7.26 -6.61 34.70
N ASP A 376 -6.15 -5.91 34.53
CA ASP A 376 -5.82 -4.73 35.31
C ASP A 376 -5.37 -3.59 34.38
N ASP A 377 -5.81 -2.36 34.68
CA ASP A 377 -5.73 -1.21 33.77
C ASP A 377 -4.28 -0.82 33.41
N THR A 378 -3.32 -1.15 34.28
CA THR A 378 -1.88 -0.97 34.03
C THR A 378 -1.34 -1.97 33.00
N GLY A 379 -1.91 -3.19 32.93
CA GLY A 379 -1.54 -4.22 31.95
C GLY A 379 -1.99 -3.86 30.53
N THR A 380 -3.10 -3.16 30.37
CA THR A 380 -3.61 -2.69 29.07
C THR A 380 -2.72 -1.59 28.48
N ILE A 381 -2.28 -0.63 29.29
CA ILE A 381 -1.38 0.45 28.87
C ILE A 381 0.03 -0.08 28.55
N TYR A 382 0.51 -1.08 29.30
CA TYR A 382 1.80 -1.72 29.03
C TYR A 382 1.76 -2.64 27.80
N ARG A 383 0.64 -3.33 27.52
CA ARG A 383 0.40 -4.07 26.26
C ARG A 383 0.38 -3.15 25.04
N LEU A 384 -0.28 -1.99 25.14
CA LEU A 384 -0.33 -1.01 24.06
C LEU A 384 1.06 -0.38 23.82
N LYS A 385 1.77 0.01 24.89
CA LYS A 385 3.13 0.59 24.79
C LYS A 385 4.20 -0.41 24.32
N LEU A 386 4.17 -1.67 24.76
CA LEU A 386 5.13 -2.70 24.31
C LEU A 386 4.84 -3.19 22.90
N TRP A 387 3.57 -3.24 22.46
CA TRP A 387 3.21 -3.58 21.09
C TRP A 387 3.54 -2.44 20.10
N LEU A 388 3.29 -1.17 20.48
CA LEU A 388 3.68 0.00 19.67
C LEU A 388 5.20 0.21 19.61
N SER A 389 5.92 0.09 20.74
CA SER A 389 7.37 0.34 20.76
C SER A 389 8.18 -0.77 20.08
N ARG A 390 7.72 -2.03 20.11
CA ARG A 390 8.39 -3.14 19.40
C ARG A 390 8.11 -3.20 17.90
N THR A 391 7.10 -2.51 17.40
CA THR A 391 6.77 -2.48 15.97
C THR A 391 7.46 -1.32 15.25
N ILE A 392 7.81 -0.24 15.97
CA ILE A 392 8.44 0.96 15.40
C ILE A 392 9.99 0.85 15.37
N ASP A 393 10.65 0.22 16.35
CA ASP A 393 12.13 0.09 16.34
C ASP A 393 12.66 -1.15 15.58
N ARG A 394 11.79 -1.95 14.95
CA ARG A 394 12.22 -3.08 14.10
C ARG A 394 12.23 -2.78 12.60
N TYR A 395 11.77 -1.61 12.16
CA TYR A 395 11.66 -1.30 10.73
C TYR A 395 12.08 0.14 10.38
N LEU A 396 13.39 0.39 10.46
CA LEU A 396 14.18 1.19 9.51
C LEU A 396 15.68 1.07 9.88
N PRO A 397 16.63 0.97 8.92
CA PRO A 397 16.73 0.02 7.82
C PRO A 397 18.12 -0.67 7.77
N HIS A 398 18.21 -1.95 7.41
CA HIS A 398 19.43 -2.49 6.75
C HIS A 398 19.07 -3.57 5.72
N GLN A 399 19.29 -3.23 4.44
CA GLN A 399 19.58 -4.09 3.27
C GLN A 399 18.63 -5.28 3.03
N GLY A 400 17.74 -5.25 2.04
CA GLY A 400 18.07 -5.47 0.63
C GLY A 400 17.88 -6.96 0.29
N PHE A 401 16.72 -7.34 -0.30
CA PHE A 401 16.45 -8.72 -0.69
C PHE A 401 16.52 -8.91 -2.20
N ALA A 402 17.50 -9.70 -2.65
CA ALA A 402 17.37 -10.59 -3.81
C ALA A 402 17.10 -12.03 -3.31
N PRO A 403 16.44 -12.90 -4.09
CA PRO A 403 15.90 -14.18 -3.62
C PRO A 403 16.78 -15.40 -3.96
N PRO A 404 16.54 -16.55 -3.32
CA PRO A 404 16.74 -17.85 -3.97
C PRO A 404 15.52 -18.77 -3.90
N GLN A 405 15.42 -19.60 -4.95
CA GLN A 405 14.26 -20.39 -5.38
C GLN A 405 14.24 -21.85 -4.88
N ASN A 406 13.11 -22.49 -5.18
CA ASN A 406 12.85 -23.92 -5.47
C ASN A 406 12.31 -24.75 -4.28
N LYS A 407 11.25 -25.57 -4.42
CA LYS A 407 11.09 -26.63 -5.43
C LYS A 407 9.63 -27.16 -5.59
N THR A 408 9.23 -27.37 -6.86
CA THR A 408 8.43 -28.46 -7.52
C THR A 408 6.99 -28.81 -7.09
N GLN A 409 5.96 -28.59 -7.94
CA GLN A 409 5.37 -29.43 -9.05
C GLN A 409 4.25 -30.37 -8.52
N SER A 410 3.05 -30.53 -9.09
CA SER A 410 2.50 -30.44 -10.47
C SER A 410 1.07 -29.79 -10.43
N GLU A 411 0.33 -29.40 -11.48
CA GLU A 411 0.24 -29.88 -12.86
C GLU A 411 -0.54 -28.85 -13.73
N THR A 412 -0.07 -28.64 -14.97
CA THR A 412 -0.77 -28.05 -16.14
C THR A 412 -1.43 -26.67 -16.00
N GLN A 413 -0.62 -25.63 -15.89
CA GLN A 413 -0.99 -24.28 -16.36
C GLN A 413 0.14 -23.72 -17.22
N SER A 414 -0.20 -23.36 -18.46
CA SER A 414 0.63 -22.56 -19.36
C SER A 414 0.90 -21.21 -18.72
N LYS A 415 2.14 -21.03 -18.24
CA LYS A 415 2.64 -19.77 -17.65
C LYS A 415 2.38 -18.58 -18.59
N PRO A 416 1.91 -17.42 -18.07
CA PRO A 416 2.12 -16.15 -18.74
C PRO A 416 3.64 -15.92 -18.82
N GLN A 417 4.18 -15.76 -20.03
CA GLN A 417 5.55 -15.31 -20.20
C GLN A 417 5.64 -13.88 -19.66
N GLU A 418 6.29 -13.72 -18.51
CA GLU A 418 6.90 -12.43 -18.17
C GLU A 418 7.92 -12.10 -19.28
N THR A 419 7.55 -11.20 -20.17
CA THR A 419 8.46 -10.56 -21.11
C THR A 419 9.44 -9.70 -20.31
N LYS A 420 10.49 -10.33 -19.77
CA LYS A 420 11.71 -9.61 -19.37
C LYS A 420 12.24 -8.93 -20.61
N THR A 421 12.12 -7.61 -20.68
CA THR A 421 12.83 -6.79 -21.65
C THR A 421 14.32 -7.16 -21.54
N PRO A 422 15.00 -7.54 -22.64
CA PRO A 422 16.41 -7.91 -22.58
C PRO A 422 17.20 -6.72 -22.02
N GLN A 423 17.85 -6.90 -20.87
CA GLN A 423 18.70 -5.87 -20.28
C GLN A 423 19.89 -5.63 -21.22
N ARG A 424 19.83 -4.51 -21.95
CA ARG A 424 20.92 -4.04 -22.81
C ARG A 424 22.10 -3.64 -21.94
N GLU A 425 23.30 -4.10 -22.31
CA GLU A 425 24.53 -3.72 -21.61
C GLU A 425 24.69 -2.19 -21.62
N THR A 426 25.06 -1.61 -20.47
CA THR A 426 25.26 -0.16 -20.35
C THR A 426 26.74 0.16 -20.27
N ILE A 427 27.23 1.03 -21.16
CA ILE A 427 28.62 1.47 -21.22
C ILE A 427 28.73 2.97 -20.96
N ALA A 428 29.77 3.38 -20.23
CA ALA A 428 30.08 4.79 -20.05
C ALA A 428 30.79 5.33 -21.30
N TYR A 429 30.38 6.52 -21.75
CA TYR A 429 30.94 7.18 -22.92
C TYR A 429 32.44 7.46 -22.74
N LYS A 430 33.23 6.96 -23.69
CA LYS A 430 34.65 7.26 -23.85
C LYS A 430 34.89 7.66 -25.31
N PRO A 431 35.36 8.88 -25.59
CA PRO A 431 35.61 9.34 -26.96
C PRO A 431 36.44 8.33 -27.76
N GLY A 432 36.01 8.04 -28.99
CA GLY A 432 36.68 7.11 -29.90
C GLY A 432 36.51 5.61 -29.59
N LYS A 433 35.77 5.23 -28.54
CA LYS A 433 35.45 3.83 -28.20
C LYS A 433 33.93 3.58 -28.25
N LEU A 434 33.33 3.81 -29.41
CA LEU A 434 31.89 3.62 -29.62
C LEU A 434 31.59 2.33 -30.39
N PRO A 435 30.45 1.69 -30.11
CA PRO A 435 30.00 0.53 -30.88
C PRO A 435 29.66 0.92 -32.31
N SER A 436 29.96 0.05 -33.26
CA SER A 436 29.49 0.16 -34.64
C SER A 436 28.17 -0.58 -34.80
N PRO A 437 27.21 -0.08 -35.60
CA PRO A 437 25.95 -0.76 -35.88
C PRO A 437 26.13 -2.14 -36.55
N TYR A 438 27.31 -2.42 -37.15
CA TYR A 438 27.59 -3.68 -37.84
C TYR A 438 28.12 -4.81 -36.95
N ASN A 439 28.47 -4.52 -35.69
CA ASN A 439 29.13 -5.46 -34.77
C ASN A 439 28.27 -5.76 -33.52
N CYS A 440 26.96 -5.52 -33.55
CA CYS A 440 26.14 -5.51 -32.34
C CYS A 440 24.75 -6.13 -32.58
N ASP A 441 24.54 -7.35 -32.09
CA ASP A 441 23.22 -8.01 -32.12
C ASP A 441 22.19 -7.35 -31.19
N SER A 442 22.65 -6.59 -30.19
CA SER A 442 21.83 -5.82 -29.25
C SER A 442 22.51 -4.51 -28.85
N PRO A 443 22.06 -3.33 -29.34
CA PRO A 443 22.73 -2.06 -29.11
C PRO A 443 22.84 -1.72 -27.62
N THR A 444 24.07 -1.58 -27.12
CA THR A 444 24.36 -1.09 -25.76
C THR A 444 23.79 0.30 -25.50
N LYS A 445 23.31 0.54 -24.28
CA LYS A 445 22.95 1.89 -23.79
C LYS A 445 24.22 2.65 -23.41
N ILE A 446 24.36 3.90 -23.84
CA ILE A 446 25.54 4.73 -23.55
C ILE A 446 25.19 5.81 -22.53
N THR A 447 25.90 5.86 -21.40
CA THR A 447 25.78 6.97 -20.44
C THR A 447 26.88 8.01 -20.66
N PHE A 448 26.56 9.30 -20.59
CA PHE A 448 27.53 10.39 -20.83
C PHE A 448 27.39 11.52 -19.80
N LYS A 449 28.44 12.32 -19.61
CA LYS A 449 28.44 13.46 -18.68
C LYS A 449 27.83 14.71 -19.33
N PRO A 450 27.38 15.71 -18.54
CA PRO A 450 27.00 17.02 -19.08
C PRO A 450 28.05 17.57 -20.07
N ASP A 451 27.59 18.31 -21.08
CA ASP A 451 28.40 18.91 -22.16
C ASP A 451 29.02 17.93 -23.18
N GLN A 452 28.85 16.61 -23.02
CA GLN A 452 29.40 15.61 -23.96
C GLN A 452 28.44 15.17 -25.07
N ARG A 453 27.15 15.54 -25.00
CA ARG A 453 26.10 15.00 -25.87
C ARG A 453 26.33 15.24 -27.36
N LEU A 454 26.63 16.49 -27.77
CA LEU A 454 26.81 16.82 -29.19
C LEU A 454 28.04 16.12 -29.76
N GLN A 455 29.10 15.95 -28.96
CA GLN A 455 30.26 15.18 -29.35
C GLN A 455 29.89 13.69 -29.52
N LEU A 456 29.19 13.10 -28.56
CA LEU A 456 28.71 11.72 -28.65
C LEU A 456 27.82 11.51 -29.88
N LEU A 457 26.85 12.40 -30.12
CA LEU A 457 25.98 12.34 -31.30
C LEU A 457 26.80 12.35 -32.60
N ARG A 458 27.78 13.24 -32.70
CA ARG A 458 28.68 13.30 -33.86
C ARG A 458 29.45 11.99 -34.04
N GLU A 459 30.05 11.46 -32.98
CA GLU A 459 30.83 10.22 -33.06
C GLU A 459 29.94 9.01 -33.43
N LEU A 460 28.71 8.95 -32.93
CA LEU A 460 27.73 7.92 -33.32
C LEU A 460 27.33 8.02 -34.79
N VAL A 461 27.06 9.23 -35.28
CA VAL A 461 26.76 9.48 -36.70
C VAL A 461 27.95 9.07 -37.58
N MET A 462 29.18 9.40 -37.17
CA MET A 462 30.41 9.00 -37.88
C MET A 462 30.63 7.48 -37.86
N ALA A 463 30.20 6.80 -36.79
CA ALA A 463 30.23 5.34 -36.68
C ALA A 463 29.15 4.64 -37.52
N GLY A 464 28.22 5.39 -38.11
CA GLY A 464 27.16 4.88 -38.99
C GLY A 464 25.80 4.69 -38.32
N TRP A 465 25.60 5.13 -37.07
CA TRP A 465 24.30 5.05 -36.42
C TRP A 465 23.32 6.06 -37.04
N GLN A 466 22.23 5.55 -37.61
CA GLN A 466 21.16 6.38 -38.18
C GLN A 466 20.09 6.75 -37.16
N HIS A 467 19.77 5.87 -36.20
CA HIS A 467 18.69 6.10 -35.23
C HIS A 467 19.24 6.13 -33.80
N ILE A 468 19.17 7.30 -33.17
CA ILE A 468 19.71 7.56 -31.84
C ILE A 468 18.58 8.01 -30.92
N LEU A 469 18.30 7.25 -29.87
CA LEU A 469 17.30 7.59 -28.86
C LEU A 469 17.98 8.21 -27.63
N ASP A 470 17.65 9.47 -27.33
CA ASP A 470 18.14 10.20 -26.16
C ASP A 470 17.10 10.18 -25.04
N THR A 471 17.31 9.30 -24.05
CA THR A 471 16.42 9.13 -22.89
C THR A 471 16.79 10.04 -21.71
N SER A 472 17.66 11.04 -21.91
CA SER A 472 18.07 11.93 -20.81
C SER A 472 16.86 12.65 -20.20
N ALA A 473 16.86 12.85 -18.88
CA ALA A 473 15.73 13.45 -18.17
C ALA A 473 15.36 14.87 -18.65
N PRO A 474 14.13 15.35 -18.43
CA PRO A 474 13.75 16.74 -18.68
C PRO A 474 14.65 17.71 -17.92
N GLY A 475 15.04 18.83 -18.52
CA GLY A 475 15.92 19.82 -17.87
C GLY A 475 17.43 19.58 -18.06
N THR A 476 17.85 18.47 -18.66
CA THR A 476 19.27 18.17 -18.97
C THR A 476 19.85 18.99 -20.12
N GLY A 477 19.07 19.88 -20.77
CA GLY A 477 19.55 20.73 -21.87
C GLY A 477 19.35 20.18 -23.29
N LYS A 478 18.63 19.07 -23.49
CA LYS A 478 18.48 18.41 -24.82
C LYS A 478 18.10 19.35 -25.97
N SER A 479 17.01 20.09 -25.78
CA SER A 479 16.49 21.04 -26.78
C SER A 479 17.39 22.27 -26.92
N HIS A 480 18.06 22.68 -25.83
CA HIS A 480 19.04 23.77 -25.87
C HIS A 480 20.24 23.40 -26.75
N GLU A 481 20.79 22.20 -26.55
CA GLU A 481 21.91 21.66 -27.30
C GLU A 481 21.57 21.37 -28.78
N ALA A 482 20.37 20.83 -29.05
CA ALA A 482 19.86 20.74 -30.41
C ALA A 482 19.78 22.12 -31.09
N GLY A 483 19.43 23.16 -30.32
CA GLY A 483 19.37 24.55 -30.77
C GLY A 483 20.71 25.18 -31.13
N ILE A 484 21.82 24.72 -30.56
CA ILE A 484 23.18 25.20 -30.88
C ILE A 484 23.90 24.31 -31.90
N ALA A 485 23.38 23.12 -32.20
CA ALA A 485 23.96 22.20 -33.17
C ALA A 485 24.05 22.85 -34.56
N THR A 486 25.17 22.63 -35.26
CA THR A 486 25.40 23.15 -36.61
C THR A 486 25.47 22.00 -37.62
N PRO A 487 24.91 22.17 -38.85
CA PRO A 487 24.89 21.10 -39.86
C PRO A 487 26.29 20.59 -40.21
N SER A 488 27.26 21.50 -40.39
CA SER A 488 28.65 21.16 -40.72
C SER A 488 29.32 20.30 -39.66
N HIS A 489 29.08 20.60 -38.37
CA HIS A 489 29.65 19.81 -37.27
C HIS A 489 29.01 18.41 -37.17
N MET A 490 27.76 18.28 -37.61
CA MET A 490 27.02 17.01 -37.64
C MET A 490 27.11 16.27 -38.99
N GLY A 491 27.99 16.71 -39.90
CA GLY A 491 28.26 16.06 -41.18
C GLY A 491 27.06 16.03 -42.14
N VAL A 492 26.18 17.04 -42.09
CA VAL A 492 24.98 17.17 -42.93
C VAL A 492 24.88 18.56 -43.55
N ARG A 493 24.12 18.68 -44.65
CA ARG A 493 23.83 19.96 -45.31
C ARG A 493 22.83 20.80 -44.49
N GLN A 494 21.86 20.13 -43.85
CA GLN A 494 20.77 20.77 -43.14
C GLN A 494 20.36 20.01 -41.88
N LEU A 495 19.81 20.73 -40.91
CA LEU A 495 19.20 20.19 -39.69
C LEU A 495 17.73 20.55 -39.61
N PHE A 496 16.90 19.54 -39.34
CA PHE A 496 15.50 19.73 -38.98
C PHE A 496 15.28 19.54 -37.48
N TYR A 497 14.56 20.45 -36.85
CA TYR A 497 14.03 20.30 -35.49
C TYR A 497 12.52 20.12 -35.57
N PHE A 498 12.08 18.87 -35.42
CA PHE A 498 10.66 18.54 -35.42
C PHE A 498 10.08 18.65 -34.03
N SER A 499 9.01 19.43 -33.90
CA SER A 499 8.30 19.64 -32.65
C SER A 499 6.83 19.95 -32.91
N ALA A 500 5.94 19.45 -32.04
CA ALA A 500 4.53 19.82 -32.04
C ALA A 500 4.32 21.34 -31.84
N GLN A 501 5.25 22.01 -31.16
CA GLN A 501 5.18 23.44 -30.84
C GLN A 501 6.17 24.29 -31.66
N HIS A 502 6.54 23.85 -32.87
CA HIS A 502 7.56 24.51 -33.70
C HIS A 502 7.36 26.03 -33.92
N ARG A 503 6.10 26.49 -34.03
CA ARG A 503 5.76 27.92 -34.18
C ARG A 503 6.02 28.74 -32.92
N ASN A 504 5.81 28.13 -31.75
CA ASN A 504 5.95 28.76 -30.43
C ASN A 504 7.01 27.99 -29.62
N PRO A 505 8.30 28.04 -30.03
CA PRO A 505 9.35 27.29 -29.37
C PRO A 505 9.50 27.72 -27.91
N THR A 506 9.70 26.76 -27.02
CA THR A 506 9.85 26.98 -25.57
C THR A 506 11.31 27.20 -25.16
N VAL A 507 12.25 27.15 -26.12
CA VAL A 507 13.70 27.22 -25.89
C VAL A 507 14.34 28.30 -26.77
N ALA A 508 15.08 29.21 -26.14
CA ALA A 508 15.63 30.39 -26.78
C ALA A 508 16.61 30.08 -27.92
N THR A 509 17.45 29.04 -27.79
CA THR A 509 18.41 28.67 -28.85
C THR A 509 17.72 28.16 -30.10
N ILE A 510 16.64 27.38 -29.96
CA ILE A 510 15.79 26.96 -31.09
C ILE A 510 15.11 28.18 -31.72
N GLU A 511 14.56 29.07 -30.89
CA GLU A 511 13.87 30.27 -31.39
C GLU A 511 14.79 31.16 -32.23
N ARG A 512 16.04 31.32 -31.78
CA ARG A 512 17.05 32.20 -32.39
C ARG A 512 17.75 31.58 -33.60
N ASN A 513 18.08 30.28 -33.54
CA ASN A 513 19.01 29.67 -34.50
C ASN A 513 18.32 28.86 -35.62
N TYR A 514 17.03 28.52 -35.47
CA TYR A 514 16.26 27.75 -36.45
C TYR A 514 15.15 28.61 -37.06
N ILE A 515 14.96 28.54 -38.39
CA ILE A 515 13.85 29.22 -39.06
C ILE A 515 12.58 28.36 -38.99
N ASP A 516 11.43 28.97 -38.69
CA ASP A 516 10.15 28.27 -38.74
C ASP A 516 9.76 27.96 -40.19
N LEU A 517 9.42 26.70 -40.47
CA LEU A 517 8.88 26.30 -41.76
C LEU A 517 7.38 26.67 -41.82
N PRO A 518 6.99 27.66 -42.64
CA PRO A 518 5.61 28.13 -42.64
C PRO A 518 4.66 27.04 -43.12
N VAL A 519 3.47 27.04 -42.52
CA VAL A 519 2.31 26.21 -42.91
C VAL A 519 1.23 27.09 -43.55
N ARG A 520 0.32 26.51 -44.34
CA ARG A 520 -0.81 27.28 -44.93
C ARG A 520 -1.78 27.69 -43.84
N HIS A 521 -2.05 28.97 -43.65
CA HIS A 521 -3.06 29.47 -42.71
C HIS A 521 -3.86 30.63 -43.31
N ASN A 522 -5.10 30.78 -42.84
CA ASN A 522 -5.98 31.91 -43.19
C ASN A 522 -6.08 32.91 -42.02
N GLY A 523 -4.92 33.27 -41.47
CA GLY A 523 -4.78 34.12 -40.28
C GLY A 523 -4.67 33.31 -38.99
N MET A 524 -3.99 33.87 -38.01
CA MET A 524 -3.75 33.29 -36.68
C MET A 524 -4.26 34.24 -35.59
N LYS A 525 -4.56 33.68 -34.42
CA LYS A 525 -4.88 34.42 -33.20
C LYS A 525 -3.61 34.55 -32.34
N LEU A 526 -3.45 35.70 -31.69
CA LEU A 526 -2.36 35.93 -30.73
C LEU A 526 -2.87 35.67 -29.33
N ASP A 527 -2.32 34.64 -28.69
CA ASP A 527 -2.57 34.34 -27.29
C ASP A 527 -1.60 35.14 -26.42
N LYS A 528 -2.07 36.30 -25.95
CA LYS A 528 -1.31 37.23 -25.09
C LYS A 528 -1.03 36.70 -23.69
N THR A 529 -1.62 35.57 -23.30
CA THR A 529 -1.39 34.98 -21.97
C THR A 529 -0.10 34.16 -21.91
N ARG A 530 0.47 33.81 -23.07
CA ARG A 530 1.67 32.99 -23.19
C ARG A 530 2.66 33.64 -24.15
N GLN A 531 3.93 33.63 -23.79
CA GLN A 531 5.00 34.20 -24.59
C GLN A 531 6.11 33.19 -24.87
N THR A 532 6.79 33.34 -25.99
CA THR A 532 8.02 32.61 -26.29
C THR A 532 9.19 33.18 -25.47
N PRO A 533 10.35 32.49 -25.39
CA PRO A 533 11.53 33.01 -24.69
C PRO A 533 12.02 34.38 -25.20
N SER A 534 11.75 34.73 -26.46
CA SER A 534 12.04 36.07 -27.01
C SER A 534 10.96 37.13 -26.70
N GLY A 535 9.91 36.77 -25.95
CA GLY A 535 8.83 37.67 -25.55
C GLY A 535 7.72 37.84 -26.60
N LYS A 536 7.63 36.96 -27.61
CA LYS A 536 6.56 37.01 -28.61
C LYS A 536 5.30 36.31 -28.10
N ASP A 537 4.14 36.93 -28.30
CA ASP A 537 2.85 36.29 -28.01
C ASP A 537 2.69 35.01 -28.85
N TRP A 538 2.07 33.99 -28.27
CA TRP A 538 1.89 32.72 -28.95
C TRP A 538 0.93 32.83 -30.14
N GLU A 539 1.34 32.30 -31.29
CA GLU A 539 0.49 32.19 -32.46
C GLU A 539 -0.31 30.87 -32.41
N VAL A 540 -1.64 30.98 -32.33
CA VAL A 540 -2.56 29.83 -32.30
C VAL A 540 -3.60 29.95 -33.42
N TRP A 541 -4.13 28.81 -33.87
CA TRP A 541 -5.19 28.82 -34.87
C TRP A 541 -6.44 29.50 -34.32
N ALA A 542 -7.04 30.41 -35.10
CA ALA A 542 -8.32 31.01 -34.75
C ALA A 542 -9.42 29.93 -34.70
N LYS A 543 -10.23 29.94 -33.65
CA LYS A 543 -11.38 29.01 -33.52
C LYS A 543 -12.54 29.48 -34.39
N GLU A 544 -13.51 28.59 -34.59
CA GLU A 544 -14.74 28.91 -35.31
C GLU A 544 -15.47 30.09 -34.65
N GLY A 545 -15.74 31.14 -35.44
CA GLY A 545 -16.33 32.39 -34.96
C GLY A 545 -15.34 33.45 -34.46
N GLU A 546 -14.07 33.10 -34.23
CA GLU A 546 -13.04 34.08 -33.82
C GLU A 546 -12.46 34.83 -35.03
N LYS A 547 -12.23 36.14 -34.87
CA LYS A 547 -11.47 36.93 -35.86
C LYS A 547 -9.96 36.73 -35.65
N PRO A 548 -9.20 36.34 -36.70
CA PRO A 548 -7.75 36.30 -36.65
C PRO A 548 -7.14 37.67 -36.36
N ASP A 549 -6.03 37.70 -35.63
CA ASP A 549 -5.24 38.90 -35.37
C ASP A 549 -4.15 39.11 -36.43
N THR A 550 -3.76 38.05 -37.14
CA THR A 550 -2.75 38.10 -38.20
C THR A 550 -3.35 37.85 -39.59
N ILE A 551 -2.66 38.37 -40.61
CA ILE A 551 -3.01 38.17 -42.01
C ILE A 551 -2.64 36.74 -42.44
N GLY A 552 -3.54 36.06 -43.15
CA GLY A 552 -3.30 34.72 -43.69
C GLY A 552 -2.29 34.69 -44.84
N ASN A 553 -1.44 33.66 -44.89
CA ASN A 553 -0.51 33.44 -46.00
C ASN A 553 -1.13 32.64 -47.17
N CYS A 554 -2.34 32.11 -46.99
CA CYS A 554 -3.12 31.43 -48.02
C CYS A 554 -4.62 31.49 -47.73
N PHE A 555 -5.38 32.28 -48.49
CA PHE A 555 -6.84 32.38 -48.35
C PHE A 555 -7.57 31.07 -48.69
N ARG A 556 -6.96 30.19 -49.52
CA ARG A 556 -7.51 28.86 -49.88
C ARG A 556 -7.29 27.77 -48.83
N THR A 557 -6.68 28.08 -47.69
CA THR A 557 -6.45 27.11 -46.61
C THR A 557 -7.70 26.29 -46.24
N PRO A 558 -8.92 26.87 -46.16
CA PRO A 558 -10.12 26.10 -45.87
C PRO A 558 -10.39 24.96 -46.88
N LEU A 559 -10.09 25.15 -48.18
CA LEU A 559 -10.29 24.12 -49.20
C LEU A 559 -9.36 22.91 -48.97
N PHE A 560 -8.09 23.16 -48.62
CA PHE A 560 -7.16 22.09 -48.26
C PHE A 560 -7.64 21.33 -47.02
N ASN A 561 -8.13 22.05 -46.01
CA ASN A 561 -8.66 21.42 -44.80
C ASN A 561 -9.89 20.56 -45.11
N THR A 562 -10.79 21.00 -46.00
CA THR A 562 -11.94 20.21 -46.44
C THR A 562 -11.51 18.95 -47.21
N LEU A 563 -10.54 19.03 -48.13
CA LEU A 563 -10.04 17.83 -48.82
C LEU A 563 -9.36 16.85 -47.85
N ARG A 564 -8.59 17.34 -46.86
CA ARG A 564 -8.03 16.49 -45.79
C ARG A 564 -9.13 15.78 -45.01
N GLN A 565 -10.18 16.50 -44.61
CA GLN A 565 -11.32 15.94 -43.88
C GLN A 565 -12.07 14.87 -44.70
N LYS A 566 -12.05 14.97 -46.03
CA LYS A 566 -12.63 13.99 -46.95
C LYS A 566 -11.67 12.83 -47.29
N ASN A 567 -10.49 12.77 -46.66
CA ASN A 567 -9.46 11.76 -46.89
C ASN A 567 -9.02 11.64 -48.37
N VAL A 568 -8.91 12.79 -49.05
CA VAL A 568 -8.44 12.83 -50.44
C VAL A 568 -6.90 12.82 -50.44
N PRO A 569 -6.25 11.90 -51.19
CA PRO A 569 -4.80 11.81 -51.25
C PRO A 569 -4.17 12.99 -52.03
N ASP A 570 -2.85 13.16 -51.89
CA ASP A 570 -1.98 14.03 -52.72
C ASP A 570 -2.33 15.52 -52.87
N ILE A 571 -3.12 16.05 -51.95
CA ILE A 571 -3.56 17.46 -51.93
C ILE A 571 -2.43 18.47 -51.71
N ASP A 572 -1.28 18.05 -51.18
CA ASP A 572 -0.14 18.92 -50.86
C ASP A 572 0.99 18.81 -51.91
N SER A 573 0.77 18.06 -53.00
CA SER A 573 1.67 17.95 -54.14
C SER A 573 1.85 19.30 -54.86
N THR A 574 2.93 19.42 -55.64
CA THR A 574 3.23 20.63 -56.43
C THR A 574 2.10 20.96 -57.42
N ASP A 575 1.47 19.92 -57.94
CA ASP A 575 0.43 19.94 -58.97
C ASP A 575 -0.99 19.86 -58.39
N ASN A 576 -1.16 20.19 -57.11
CA ASN A 576 -2.48 20.13 -56.50
C ASN A 576 -3.48 21.08 -57.18
N PRO A 577 -4.73 20.62 -57.44
CA PRO A 577 -5.71 21.38 -58.22
C PRO A 577 -6.11 22.69 -57.53
N ILE A 578 -6.11 22.75 -56.20
CA ILE A 578 -6.41 23.98 -55.45
C ILE A 578 -5.40 25.10 -55.75
N CYS A 579 -4.11 24.78 -55.91
CA CYS A 579 -3.10 25.77 -56.27
C CYS A 579 -3.08 26.05 -57.76
N ALA A 580 -3.33 25.04 -58.60
CA ALA A 580 -3.35 25.19 -60.05
C ALA A 580 -4.43 26.17 -60.51
N THR A 581 -5.62 26.12 -59.89
CA THR A 581 -6.73 27.03 -60.24
C THR A 581 -6.69 28.36 -59.48
N CYS A 582 -5.57 28.70 -58.83
CA CYS A 582 -5.45 29.89 -58.00
C CYS A 582 -5.04 31.11 -58.80
N HIS A 583 -5.89 32.14 -58.83
CA HIS A 583 -5.58 33.41 -59.50
C HIS A 583 -4.33 34.13 -58.95
N LEU A 584 -3.84 33.78 -57.75
CA LEU A 584 -2.60 34.30 -57.17
C LEU A 584 -1.43 33.32 -57.25
N GLN A 585 -1.55 32.23 -58.02
CA GLN A 585 -0.55 31.16 -58.07
C GLN A 585 0.86 31.68 -58.40
N ASP A 586 0.98 32.51 -59.44
CA ASP A 586 2.29 33.00 -59.89
C ASP A 586 2.91 34.02 -58.95
N VAL A 587 2.10 34.94 -58.42
CA VAL A 587 2.57 35.91 -57.42
C VAL A 587 2.95 35.20 -56.12
N CYS A 588 2.18 34.18 -55.70
CA CYS A 588 2.45 33.37 -54.50
C CYS A 588 3.77 32.59 -54.57
N LYS A 589 4.29 32.27 -55.76
CA LYS A 589 5.62 31.65 -55.95
C LYS A 589 6.76 32.66 -55.73
N GLY A 590 6.52 33.95 -55.96
CA GLY A 590 7.55 34.98 -56.01
C GLY A 590 7.55 36.01 -54.88
N LYS A 591 6.40 36.29 -54.26
CA LYS A 591 6.22 37.30 -53.20
C LYS A 591 5.14 36.88 -52.19
N SER A 592 5.07 37.59 -51.07
CA SER A 592 4.02 37.45 -50.06
C SER A 592 3.22 38.74 -49.88
N GLY A 593 1.94 38.61 -49.53
CA GLY A 593 0.99 39.71 -49.33
C GLY A 593 -0.30 39.23 -48.65
N GLU A 594 -1.34 40.05 -48.66
CA GLU A 594 -2.60 39.69 -47.98
C GLU A 594 -3.27 38.46 -48.62
N GLY A 595 -3.32 37.35 -47.86
CA GLY A 595 -3.96 36.11 -48.32
C GLY A 595 -3.11 35.24 -49.25
N PHE A 596 -1.87 35.61 -49.57
CA PHE A 596 -0.98 34.82 -50.45
C PHE A 596 0.50 34.92 -50.06
N GLY A 597 1.33 34.00 -50.56
CA GLY A 597 2.77 33.98 -50.33
C GLY A 597 3.30 32.73 -49.64
N PHE A 598 2.43 31.80 -49.26
CA PHE A 598 2.84 30.53 -48.67
C PHE A 598 3.93 29.80 -49.47
N ARG A 599 3.80 29.70 -50.81
CA ARG A 599 4.78 28.99 -51.65
C ARG A 599 6.14 29.69 -51.65
N HIS A 600 6.15 31.02 -51.71
CA HIS A 600 7.36 31.84 -51.64
C HIS A 600 8.05 31.68 -50.27
N SER A 601 7.34 31.95 -49.18
CA SER A 601 7.88 31.87 -47.82
C SER A 601 8.36 30.46 -47.47
N ARG A 602 7.64 29.41 -47.90
CA ARG A 602 8.06 28.02 -47.69
C ARG A 602 9.32 27.68 -48.46
N ARG A 603 9.44 28.11 -49.73
CA ARG A 603 10.66 27.91 -50.53
C ARG A 603 11.85 28.60 -49.86
N GLN A 604 11.67 29.84 -49.42
CA GLN A 604 12.70 30.61 -48.74
C GLN A 604 13.13 29.95 -47.42
N ALA A 605 12.20 29.47 -46.60
CA ALA A 605 12.54 28.77 -45.35
C ALA A 605 13.37 27.50 -45.61
N LEU A 606 13.07 26.75 -46.68
CA LEU A 606 13.80 25.53 -47.05
C LEU A 606 15.23 25.77 -47.56
N THR A 607 15.65 27.02 -47.83
CA THR A 607 17.05 27.32 -48.18
C THR A 607 17.97 27.46 -46.97
N PHE A 608 17.42 27.62 -45.77
CA PHE A 608 18.21 27.77 -44.54
C PHE A 608 18.82 26.44 -44.08
N ASP A 609 19.92 26.51 -43.36
CA ASP A 609 20.69 25.36 -42.90
C ASP A 609 20.07 24.69 -41.65
N ARG A 610 19.27 25.42 -40.86
CA ARG A 610 18.54 24.97 -39.67
C ARG A 610 17.07 25.35 -39.72
N ILE A 611 16.19 24.36 -39.73
CA ILE A 611 14.75 24.53 -39.96
C ILE A 611 13.96 23.85 -38.82
N ARG A 612 12.97 24.53 -38.24
CA ARG A 612 12.03 23.93 -37.29
C ARG A 612 10.65 23.77 -37.93
N ALA A 613 9.97 22.65 -37.68
CA ALA A 613 8.69 22.36 -38.31
C ALA A 613 7.86 21.32 -37.53
N HIS A 614 6.58 21.20 -37.83
CA HIS A 614 5.83 19.98 -37.54
C HIS A 614 6.22 18.89 -38.57
N PRO A 615 6.36 17.61 -38.17
CA PRO A 615 6.66 16.51 -39.10
C PRO A 615 5.71 16.41 -40.31
N ASP A 616 4.39 16.61 -40.12
CA ASP A 616 3.44 16.60 -41.24
C ASP A 616 3.78 17.64 -42.31
N SER A 617 4.35 18.77 -41.90
CA SER A 617 4.73 19.88 -42.77
C SER A 617 6.10 19.70 -43.41
N ALA A 618 6.80 18.59 -43.17
CA ALA A 618 8.06 18.26 -43.82
C ALA A 618 7.91 18.14 -45.35
N PRO A 619 9.01 18.35 -46.12
CA PRO A 619 9.05 17.99 -47.53
C PRO A 619 8.64 16.54 -47.80
N ASN A 620 8.28 16.23 -49.05
CA ASN A 620 8.04 14.84 -49.47
C ASN A 620 9.35 14.04 -49.52
N LEU A 621 9.27 12.74 -49.82
CA LEU A 621 10.44 11.85 -49.87
C LEU A 621 11.40 12.17 -51.01
N ALA A 622 10.99 12.96 -52.01
CA ALA A 622 11.86 13.41 -53.10
C ALA A 622 12.83 14.52 -52.68
N TYR A 623 12.71 15.05 -51.46
CA TYR A 623 13.69 15.96 -50.89
C TYR A 623 15.02 15.25 -50.59
N ASP A 624 16.11 16.01 -50.56
CA ASP A 624 17.48 15.52 -50.27
C ASP A 624 17.67 15.16 -48.78
N TRP A 625 16.90 14.18 -48.30
CA TRP A 625 16.96 13.65 -46.94
C TRP A 625 18.30 12.96 -46.60
N PRO A 626 19.00 12.25 -47.52
CA PRO A 626 20.28 11.62 -47.21
C PRO A 626 21.39 12.59 -46.75
N ASN A 627 21.21 13.90 -46.96
CA ASN A 627 22.11 14.96 -46.47
C ASN A 627 21.49 15.80 -45.34
N VAL A 628 20.46 15.31 -44.68
CA VAL A 628 19.73 16.00 -43.60
C VAL A 628 19.83 15.20 -42.29
N GLY A 629 20.08 15.91 -41.20
CA GLY A 629 19.98 15.38 -39.83
C GLY A 629 18.70 15.88 -39.15
N ILE A 630 18.10 15.06 -38.29
CA ILE A 630 16.79 15.39 -37.68
C ILE A 630 16.85 15.23 -36.16
N PHE A 631 16.43 16.27 -35.43
CA PHE A 631 16.06 16.19 -34.03
C PHE A 631 14.54 16.06 -33.91
N TRP A 632 14.08 15.05 -33.18
CA TRP A 632 12.67 14.83 -32.86
C TRP A 632 12.44 15.17 -31.39
N ASP A 633 11.83 16.33 -31.14
CA ASP A 633 11.47 16.80 -29.81
C ASP A 633 10.21 16.06 -29.34
N GLU A 634 10.28 15.45 -28.17
CA GLU A 634 9.23 14.56 -27.64
C GLU A 634 8.75 13.57 -28.71
N ALA A 635 9.66 12.68 -29.14
CA ALA A 635 9.47 11.86 -30.33
C ALA A 635 8.16 11.05 -30.36
N ILE A 636 7.77 10.39 -29.26
CA ILE A 636 6.56 9.54 -29.24
C ILE A 636 5.26 10.32 -29.49
N PRO A 637 5.00 11.46 -28.84
CA PRO A 637 3.81 12.27 -29.15
C PRO A 637 3.93 13.05 -30.47
N THR A 638 5.14 13.43 -30.90
CA THR A 638 5.36 14.19 -32.14
C THR A 638 5.21 13.33 -33.39
N ILE A 639 5.61 12.05 -33.33
CA ILE A 639 5.42 11.10 -34.43
C ILE A 639 3.97 10.60 -34.40
N ALA A 640 3.23 10.82 -35.50
CA ALA A 640 1.94 10.19 -35.73
C ALA A 640 2.13 8.90 -36.55
N PRO A 641 2.13 7.70 -35.93
CA PRO A 641 2.40 6.44 -36.63
C PRO A 641 1.13 5.84 -37.26
N THR A 642 -0.04 6.41 -36.95
CA THR A 642 -1.35 6.00 -37.48
C THR A 642 -2.13 7.21 -37.96
N GLN A 643 -3.02 7.00 -38.92
CA GLN A 643 -4.04 7.97 -39.34
C GLN A 643 -5.42 7.35 -39.16
N THR A 644 -6.41 8.19 -38.86
CA THR A 644 -7.76 7.75 -38.55
C THR A 644 -8.76 8.47 -39.44
N ILE A 645 -9.66 7.69 -40.07
CA ILE A 645 -10.77 8.16 -40.89
C ILE A 645 -12.05 7.92 -40.12
N THR A 646 -12.94 8.90 -40.06
CA THR A 646 -14.20 8.80 -39.32
C THR A 646 -15.40 9.07 -40.23
N ALA A 647 -16.21 8.05 -40.48
CA ALA A 647 -17.40 8.10 -41.31
C ALA A 647 -18.69 8.10 -40.47
N ARG A 648 -19.67 8.94 -40.82
CA ARG A 648 -21.01 8.97 -40.20
C ARG A 648 -22.02 8.28 -41.10
N LEU A 649 -23.23 8.01 -40.58
CA LEU A 649 -24.30 7.36 -41.34
C LEU A 649 -24.54 8.00 -42.72
N VAL A 650 -24.55 9.34 -42.81
CA VAL A 650 -24.69 10.07 -44.09
C VAL A 650 -23.55 9.74 -45.07
N ASP A 651 -22.32 9.62 -44.58
CA ASP A 651 -21.17 9.27 -45.44
C ASP A 651 -21.26 7.81 -45.93
N ILE A 652 -21.79 6.91 -45.08
CA ILE A 652 -22.04 5.51 -45.45
C ILE A 652 -23.15 5.41 -46.50
N ASP A 653 -24.31 6.04 -46.27
CA ASP A 653 -25.46 5.99 -47.16
C ASP A 653 -25.10 6.55 -48.55
N ARG A 654 -24.33 7.64 -48.60
CA ARG A 654 -23.86 8.22 -49.86
C ARG A 654 -22.87 7.32 -50.60
N ALA A 655 -21.96 6.67 -49.89
CA ALA A 655 -21.03 5.70 -50.49
C ALA A 655 -21.78 4.48 -51.02
N ILE A 656 -22.75 3.95 -50.26
CA ILE A 656 -23.62 2.85 -50.69
C ILE A 656 -24.37 3.23 -51.96
N ALA A 657 -24.99 4.42 -52.00
CA ALA A 657 -25.73 4.88 -53.16
C ALA A 657 -24.83 5.01 -54.41
N GLN A 658 -23.61 5.52 -54.26
CA GLN A 658 -22.68 5.64 -55.38
C GLN A 658 -22.27 4.26 -55.91
N VAL A 659 -21.85 3.34 -55.03
CA VAL A 659 -21.43 1.98 -55.44
C VAL A 659 -22.60 1.22 -56.04
N ALA A 660 -23.80 1.29 -55.47
CA ALA A 660 -24.99 0.65 -56.03
C ALA A 660 -25.35 1.16 -57.43
N THR A 661 -25.08 2.44 -57.72
CA THR A 661 -25.40 3.07 -59.02
C THR A 661 -24.32 2.82 -60.06
N GLN A 662 -23.05 2.95 -59.70
CA GLN A 662 -21.92 2.90 -60.64
C GLN A 662 -21.29 1.51 -60.75
N LEU A 663 -21.37 0.70 -59.70
CA LEU A 663 -20.74 -0.61 -59.56
C LEU A 663 -21.74 -1.65 -59.01
N PRO A 664 -22.85 -1.93 -59.74
CA PRO A 664 -23.94 -2.75 -59.22
C PRO A 664 -23.54 -4.20 -58.94
N HIS A 665 -22.56 -4.75 -59.67
CA HIS A 665 -22.06 -6.11 -59.47
C HIS A 665 -21.25 -6.22 -58.18
N GLU A 666 -20.35 -5.26 -57.92
CA GLU A 666 -19.53 -5.17 -56.72
C GLU A 666 -20.42 -4.88 -55.50
N TYR A 667 -21.43 -4.03 -55.65
CA TYR A 667 -22.41 -3.74 -54.60
C TYR A 667 -23.11 -5.02 -54.11
N LEU A 668 -23.52 -5.92 -55.00
CA LEU A 668 -24.18 -7.19 -54.61
C LEU A 668 -23.29 -8.03 -53.68
N GLN A 669 -21.98 -8.03 -53.92
CA GLN A 669 -21.01 -8.75 -53.10
C GLN A 669 -20.77 -8.06 -51.75
N LEU A 670 -20.77 -6.72 -51.72
CA LEU A 670 -20.54 -5.93 -50.51
C LEU A 670 -21.80 -5.70 -49.67
N ARG A 671 -23.00 -5.98 -50.21
CA ARG A 671 -24.30 -5.59 -49.64
C ARG A 671 -24.48 -6.04 -48.19
N LEU A 672 -24.07 -7.28 -47.86
CA LEU A 672 -24.22 -7.82 -46.52
C LEU A 672 -23.38 -7.05 -45.50
N ALA A 673 -22.10 -6.84 -45.81
CA ALA A 673 -21.18 -6.07 -44.97
C ALA A 673 -21.62 -4.60 -44.81
N LEU A 674 -22.01 -3.95 -45.90
CA LEU A 674 -22.51 -2.57 -45.88
C LEU A 674 -23.80 -2.44 -45.06
N THR A 675 -24.70 -3.41 -45.15
CA THR A 675 -25.92 -3.47 -44.33
C THR A 675 -25.58 -3.65 -42.85
N ALA A 676 -24.64 -4.55 -42.53
CA ALA A 676 -24.21 -4.81 -41.17
C ALA A 676 -23.60 -3.56 -40.49
N ILE A 677 -22.82 -2.77 -41.24
CA ILE A 677 -22.28 -1.48 -40.78
C ILE A 677 -23.42 -0.47 -40.55
N ARG A 678 -24.30 -0.33 -41.55
CA ARG A 678 -25.40 0.63 -41.52
C ARG A 678 -26.33 0.41 -40.33
N GLN A 679 -26.76 -0.84 -40.06
CA GLN A 679 -27.64 -1.19 -38.94
C GLN A 679 -27.03 -0.86 -37.57
N ARG A 680 -25.71 -0.98 -37.43
CA ARG A 680 -24.98 -0.64 -36.19
C ARG A 680 -24.83 0.86 -36.01
N LEU A 681 -24.72 1.62 -37.11
CA LEU A 681 -24.63 3.08 -37.09
C LEU A 681 -25.98 3.77 -36.94
N SER A 682 -27.05 3.22 -37.51
CA SER A 682 -28.41 3.77 -37.42
C SER A 682 -29.03 3.60 -36.03
N GLY A 683 -28.45 2.73 -35.18
CA GLY A 683 -29.00 2.39 -33.88
C GLY A 683 -30.16 1.38 -33.94
N GLU A 684 -30.39 0.77 -35.12
CA GLU A 684 -31.32 -0.37 -35.26
C GLU A 684 -30.92 -1.55 -34.36
N LEU A 685 -29.61 -1.72 -34.16
CA LEU A 685 -29.06 -2.62 -33.15
C LEU A 685 -28.63 -1.83 -31.91
N ALA A 686 -29.05 -2.32 -30.73
CA ALA A 686 -28.63 -1.75 -29.46
C ALA A 686 -27.10 -1.81 -29.35
N GLN A 687 -26.47 -0.65 -29.26
CA GLN A 687 -25.02 -0.53 -29.18
C GLN A 687 -24.52 -0.98 -27.79
N PRO A 688 -23.42 -1.78 -27.71
CA PRO A 688 -22.72 -2.01 -26.45
C PRO A 688 -22.20 -0.71 -25.82
N TYR A 689 -21.99 -0.71 -24.50
CA TYR A 689 -21.54 0.47 -23.76
C TYR A 689 -20.26 1.12 -24.33
N TYR A 690 -19.29 0.31 -24.78
CA TYR A 690 -18.04 0.78 -25.37
C TYR A 690 -18.06 0.87 -26.92
N GLY A 691 -19.22 0.68 -27.53
CA GLY A 691 -19.34 0.53 -28.99
C GLY A 691 -18.93 -0.86 -29.47
N TRP A 692 -18.93 -1.01 -30.79
CA TRP A 692 -18.53 -2.23 -31.48
C TRP A 692 -17.03 -2.18 -31.76
N GLY A 693 -16.28 -3.08 -31.12
CA GLY A 693 -14.85 -3.21 -31.36
C GLY A 693 -14.53 -3.89 -32.70
N ASP A 694 -13.27 -3.82 -33.14
CA ASP A 694 -12.82 -4.38 -34.44
C ASP A 694 -13.15 -5.87 -34.60
N ARG A 695 -13.04 -6.66 -33.53
CA ARG A 695 -13.40 -8.08 -33.58
C ARG A 695 -14.90 -8.28 -33.83
N GLU A 696 -15.74 -7.67 -32.99
CA GLU A 696 -17.21 -7.80 -33.09
C GLU A 696 -17.70 -7.32 -34.44
N LEU A 697 -17.08 -6.25 -34.95
CA LEU A 697 -17.39 -5.70 -36.26
C LEU A 697 -16.97 -6.68 -37.35
N ARG A 698 -15.74 -7.21 -37.36
CA ARG A 698 -15.30 -8.21 -38.36
C ARG A 698 -16.15 -9.47 -38.35
N GLN A 699 -16.54 -9.97 -37.18
CA GLN A 699 -17.48 -11.09 -37.06
C GLN A 699 -18.84 -10.77 -37.69
N ALA A 700 -19.30 -9.53 -37.56
CA ALA A 700 -20.54 -9.07 -38.13
C ALA A 700 -20.51 -8.82 -39.64
N LEU A 701 -19.33 -8.53 -40.22
CA LEU A 701 -19.18 -8.30 -41.66
C LEU A 701 -19.36 -9.60 -42.48
N GLY A 702 -19.16 -10.76 -41.87
CA GLY A 702 -19.32 -12.07 -42.51
C GLY A 702 -18.09 -12.52 -43.30
N GLU A 703 -18.29 -13.49 -44.21
CA GLU A 703 -17.23 -14.02 -45.07
C GLU A 703 -16.75 -12.99 -46.09
N LEU A 704 -15.44 -13.00 -46.36
CA LEU A 704 -14.82 -12.13 -47.36
C LEU A 704 -15.25 -12.56 -48.77
N PRO A 705 -15.60 -11.62 -49.66
CA PRO A 705 -15.75 -11.90 -51.09
C PRO A 705 -14.45 -12.46 -51.68
N ILE A 706 -14.57 -13.42 -52.62
CA ILE A 706 -13.44 -14.11 -53.25
C ILE A 706 -12.47 -13.11 -53.92
N ASP A 707 -13.00 -12.08 -54.58
CA ASP A 707 -12.23 -11.08 -55.35
C ASP A 707 -12.13 -9.72 -54.64
N ILE A 708 -12.11 -9.69 -53.30
CA ILE A 708 -12.15 -8.46 -52.50
C ILE A 708 -11.06 -7.43 -52.88
N GLU A 709 -9.88 -7.88 -53.30
CA GLU A 709 -8.78 -7.00 -53.72
C GLU A 709 -9.12 -6.27 -55.04
N ALA A 710 -9.64 -6.99 -56.02
CA ALA A 710 -10.09 -6.41 -57.29
C ALA A 710 -11.27 -5.46 -57.08
N ILE A 711 -12.18 -5.81 -56.17
CA ILE A 711 -13.29 -4.96 -55.76
C ILE A 711 -12.76 -3.68 -55.09
N ALA A 712 -11.80 -3.78 -54.17
CA ALA A 712 -11.21 -2.63 -53.50
C ALA A 712 -10.55 -1.67 -54.49
N ALA A 713 -9.80 -2.18 -55.47
CA ALA A 713 -9.19 -1.37 -56.53
C ALA A 713 -10.25 -0.68 -57.42
N THR A 714 -11.30 -1.40 -57.79
CA THR A 714 -12.41 -0.87 -58.62
C THR A 714 -13.20 0.20 -57.87
N VAL A 715 -13.49 -0.04 -56.59
CA VAL A 715 -14.15 0.94 -55.70
C VAL A 715 -13.26 2.17 -55.53
N ALA A 716 -11.96 2.00 -55.28
CA ALA A 716 -11.03 3.12 -55.15
C ALA A 716 -11.01 4.01 -56.41
N ALA A 717 -11.06 3.40 -57.60
CA ALA A 717 -11.14 4.12 -58.87
C ALA A 717 -12.48 4.85 -59.06
N ALA A 718 -13.60 4.22 -58.74
CA ALA A 718 -14.94 4.81 -58.86
C ALA A 718 -15.20 5.92 -57.82
N THR A 719 -14.63 5.81 -56.62
CA THR A 719 -14.78 6.81 -55.56
C THR A 719 -13.71 7.89 -55.62
N GLN A 720 -12.87 7.93 -56.66
CA GLN A 720 -11.95 9.04 -56.85
C GLN A 720 -12.74 10.35 -57.02
N PRO A 721 -12.36 11.40 -56.27
CA PRO A 721 -13.05 12.66 -56.36
C PRO A 721 -12.73 13.37 -57.67
N ASP A 722 -13.75 13.69 -58.47
CA ASP A 722 -13.61 14.63 -59.58
C ASP A 722 -13.43 16.04 -59.03
N LEU A 723 -12.23 16.59 -59.17
CA LEU A 723 -11.85 17.92 -58.69
C LEU A 723 -11.89 18.99 -59.78
N ASN A 724 -12.36 18.66 -61.00
CA ASN A 724 -12.40 19.59 -62.13
C ASN A 724 -13.31 20.80 -61.87
N PHE A 725 -14.33 20.67 -61.01
CA PHE A 725 -15.20 21.79 -60.62
C PHE A 725 -14.49 22.87 -59.79
N LEU A 726 -13.26 22.65 -59.33
CA LEU A 726 -12.44 23.68 -58.69
C LEU A 726 -11.82 24.67 -59.68
N GLU A 727 -12.03 24.48 -60.98
CA GLU A 727 -11.76 25.46 -62.03
C GLU A 727 -12.71 26.66 -61.87
N MET A 728 -12.15 27.84 -61.60
CA MET A 728 -12.94 29.07 -61.43
C MET A 728 -13.14 29.74 -62.80
N PRO A 729 -14.34 30.27 -63.12
CA PRO A 729 -14.56 31.06 -64.33
C PRO A 729 -13.83 32.41 -64.29
N ASP A 730 -13.62 32.98 -65.49
CA ASP A 730 -12.79 34.14 -65.77
C ASP A 730 -13.03 35.34 -64.85
N SER A 731 -11.95 35.87 -64.27
CA SER A 731 -11.99 37.16 -63.59
C SER A 731 -12.21 38.31 -64.57
N ILE A 732 -12.94 39.36 -64.13
CA ILE A 732 -12.98 40.64 -64.86
C ILE A 732 -11.55 41.21 -64.89
N ALA A 733 -10.91 41.16 -66.05
CA ALA A 733 -9.60 41.75 -66.27
C ALA A 733 -9.74 43.27 -66.35
N VAL A 734 -9.84 43.93 -65.19
CA VAL A 734 -9.98 45.40 -65.07
C VAL A 734 -8.84 46.12 -65.80
N SER A 735 -7.66 45.50 -65.92
CA SER A 735 -6.50 46.01 -66.67
C SER A 735 -6.65 45.96 -68.20
N LYS A 736 -7.60 45.17 -68.72
CA LYS A 736 -7.90 45.07 -70.16
C LYS A 736 -9.02 46.04 -70.59
N ILE A 737 -9.62 46.77 -69.65
CA ILE A 737 -10.68 47.74 -69.92
C ILE A 737 -10.06 49.14 -69.94
N THR A 738 -9.95 49.72 -71.14
CA THR A 738 -9.41 51.07 -71.35
C THR A 738 -10.49 52.13 -71.11
N GLY A 739 -10.13 53.25 -70.46
CA GLY A 739 -11.04 54.39 -70.26
C GLY A 739 -11.73 54.47 -68.88
N LEU A 740 -11.41 53.56 -67.96
CA LEU A 740 -11.95 53.59 -66.58
C LEU A 740 -11.35 54.74 -65.75
N THR A 741 -12.19 55.44 -65.00
CA THR A 741 -11.73 56.35 -63.94
C THR A 741 -11.14 55.55 -62.77
N LYS A 742 -10.31 56.21 -61.92
CA LYS A 742 -9.74 55.58 -60.71
C LYS A 742 -10.82 55.01 -59.78
N ALA A 743 -11.98 55.66 -59.70
CA ALA A 743 -13.12 55.22 -58.88
C ALA A 743 -13.78 53.96 -59.45
N GLU A 744 -14.04 53.91 -60.77
CA GLU A 744 -14.65 52.74 -61.44
C GLU A 744 -13.71 51.53 -61.45
N ALA A 745 -12.42 51.76 -61.69
CA ALA A 745 -11.41 50.71 -61.57
C ALA A 745 -11.30 50.18 -60.12
N SER A 746 -11.55 51.02 -59.11
CA SER A 746 -11.62 50.59 -57.71
C SER A 746 -12.89 49.78 -57.43
N LEU A 747 -14.05 50.24 -57.93
CA LEU A 747 -15.33 49.56 -57.76
C LEU A 747 -15.35 48.19 -58.44
N LEU A 748 -14.82 48.06 -59.65
CA LEU A 748 -14.70 46.79 -60.38
C LEU A 748 -13.70 45.83 -59.72
N ARG A 749 -12.64 46.35 -59.10
CA ARG A 749 -11.73 45.54 -58.27
C ARG A 749 -12.42 45.05 -57.01
N SER A 750 -13.16 45.90 -56.31
CA SER A 750 -13.96 45.51 -55.14
C SER A 750 -15.05 44.52 -55.51
N ALA A 751 -15.77 44.72 -56.62
CA ALA A 751 -16.79 43.79 -57.11
C ALA A 751 -16.19 42.43 -57.51
N SER A 752 -15.06 42.44 -58.22
CA SER A 752 -14.33 41.20 -58.54
C SER A 752 -13.82 40.48 -57.28
N GLN A 753 -13.45 41.23 -56.23
CA GLN A 753 -13.03 40.67 -54.95
C GLN A 753 -14.21 40.06 -54.18
N THR A 754 -15.38 40.71 -54.19
CA THR A 754 -16.62 40.19 -53.60
C THR A 754 -17.12 38.95 -54.33
N ILE A 755 -17.12 38.94 -55.68
CA ILE A 755 -17.47 37.78 -56.50
C ILE A 755 -16.56 36.60 -56.15
N ARG A 756 -15.24 36.81 -56.13
CA ARG A 756 -14.29 35.76 -55.73
C ARG A 756 -14.53 35.25 -54.31
N GLN A 757 -14.87 36.11 -53.35
CA GLN A 757 -15.18 35.68 -51.97
C GLN A 757 -16.46 34.83 -51.91
N ALA A 758 -17.50 35.21 -52.66
CA ALA A 758 -18.72 34.43 -52.80
C ALA A 758 -18.43 33.07 -53.48
N ASP A 759 -17.63 33.05 -54.55
CA ASP A 759 -17.22 31.84 -55.26
C ASP A 759 -16.38 30.90 -54.37
N TYR A 760 -15.57 31.43 -53.45
CA TYR A 760 -14.82 30.60 -52.50
C TYR A 760 -15.70 29.95 -51.44
N GLN A 761 -16.72 30.67 -50.97
CA GLN A 761 -17.71 30.11 -50.07
C GLN A 761 -18.55 29.06 -50.79
N GLU A 762 -18.93 29.33 -52.04
CA GLU A 762 -19.65 28.40 -52.90
C GLU A 762 -18.80 27.15 -53.23
N ALA A 763 -17.54 27.29 -53.64
CA ALA A 763 -16.65 26.17 -53.90
C ALA A 763 -16.39 25.34 -52.64
N ARG A 764 -16.30 25.97 -51.46
CA ARG A 764 -16.22 25.26 -50.18
C ARG A 764 -17.50 24.48 -49.88
N GLN A 765 -18.66 25.08 -50.14
CA GLN A 765 -19.96 24.42 -49.98
C GLN A 765 -20.12 23.25 -50.97
N GLN A 766 -19.80 23.46 -52.25
CA GLN A 766 -19.78 22.44 -53.28
C GLN A 766 -18.79 21.31 -52.96
N LEU A 767 -17.60 21.59 -52.40
CA LEU A 767 -16.69 20.55 -51.91
C LEU A 767 -17.33 19.73 -50.78
N GLN A 768 -18.00 20.37 -49.82
CA GLN A 768 -18.66 19.66 -48.73
C GLN A 768 -19.82 18.80 -49.21
N GLU A 769 -20.59 19.31 -50.17
CA GLU A 769 -21.79 18.69 -50.71
C GLU A 769 -21.49 17.62 -51.77
N ARG A 770 -20.54 17.83 -52.70
CA ARG A 770 -20.26 16.92 -53.82
C ARG A 770 -19.28 15.81 -53.47
N LEU A 771 -18.27 16.08 -52.64
CA LEU A 771 -17.25 15.07 -52.31
C LEU A 771 -17.73 14.06 -51.29
N LEU A 772 -17.57 12.78 -51.63
CA LEU A 772 -17.66 11.71 -50.66
C LEU A 772 -16.42 11.65 -49.78
N LEU A 773 -16.63 11.18 -48.56
CA LEU A 773 -15.54 10.79 -47.69
C LEU A 773 -14.93 9.49 -48.25
N ASN A 774 -13.63 9.51 -48.56
CA ASN A 774 -12.92 8.33 -49.07
C ASN A 774 -12.59 7.34 -47.93
N TRP A 775 -13.61 6.68 -47.39
CA TRP A 775 -13.49 5.71 -46.31
C TRP A 775 -13.57 4.25 -46.79
N LEU A 776 -14.31 3.99 -47.88
CA LEU A 776 -14.69 2.64 -48.28
C LEU A 776 -13.49 1.83 -48.79
N ALA A 777 -12.62 2.40 -49.64
CA ALA A 777 -11.42 1.71 -50.10
C ALA A 777 -10.48 1.31 -48.93
N PRO A 778 -10.09 2.23 -48.03
CA PRO A 778 -9.34 1.87 -46.83
C PRO A 778 -10.02 0.82 -45.95
N PHE A 779 -11.35 0.87 -45.83
CA PHE A 779 -12.12 -0.15 -45.12
C PHE A 779 -11.98 -1.54 -45.75
N LEU A 780 -12.09 -1.66 -47.08
CA LEU A 780 -11.98 -2.93 -47.79
C LEU A 780 -10.56 -3.53 -47.72
N GLU A 781 -9.52 -2.69 -47.80
CA GLU A 781 -8.13 -3.11 -47.63
C GLU A 781 -7.83 -3.68 -46.24
N ILE A 782 -8.45 -3.12 -45.20
CA ILE A 782 -8.33 -3.60 -43.82
C ILE A 782 -9.18 -4.85 -43.59
N TRP A 783 -10.37 -4.90 -44.16
CA TRP A 783 -11.27 -6.06 -44.02
C TRP A 783 -10.67 -7.30 -44.68
N SER A 784 -10.11 -7.15 -45.89
CA SER A 784 -9.40 -8.21 -46.63
C SER A 784 -8.11 -8.69 -45.95
N GLY A 785 -7.53 -7.89 -45.06
CA GLY A 785 -6.25 -8.18 -44.41
C GLY A 785 -5.01 -7.80 -45.24
N HIS A 786 -5.20 -7.23 -46.44
CA HIS A 786 -4.11 -6.68 -47.26
C HIS A 786 -3.38 -5.53 -46.55
N GLN A 787 -4.13 -4.69 -45.83
CA GLN A 787 -3.57 -3.62 -45.00
C GLN A 787 -3.84 -3.86 -43.51
N GLN A 788 -2.82 -3.66 -42.69
CA GLN A 788 -2.98 -3.65 -41.23
C GLN A 788 -3.80 -2.44 -40.79
N GLY A 789 -4.83 -2.67 -39.98
CA GLY A 789 -5.68 -1.62 -39.45
C GLY A 789 -6.76 -2.14 -38.51
N ALA A 790 -7.48 -1.20 -37.91
CA ALA A 790 -8.55 -1.47 -36.98
C ALA A 790 -9.82 -0.70 -37.36
N LEU A 791 -10.96 -1.35 -37.13
CA LEU A 791 -12.30 -0.84 -37.38
C LEU A 791 -13.06 -0.71 -36.06
N ARG A 792 -13.80 0.38 -35.84
CA ARG A 792 -14.60 0.55 -34.62
C ARG A 792 -15.88 1.32 -34.93
N ILE A 793 -17.00 0.94 -34.32
CA ILE A 793 -18.21 1.76 -34.35
C ILE A 793 -18.56 2.22 -32.94
N ASP A 794 -18.47 3.50 -32.68
CA ASP A 794 -18.87 4.10 -31.41
C ASP A 794 -19.53 5.45 -31.65
N ASN A 795 -20.52 5.80 -30.81
CA ASN A 795 -21.17 7.12 -30.83
C ASN A 795 -21.69 7.52 -32.23
N GLY A 796 -22.26 6.56 -32.98
CA GLY A 796 -22.79 6.78 -34.33
C GLY A 796 -21.75 7.06 -35.42
N LYS A 797 -20.49 6.65 -35.20
CA LYS A 797 -19.37 6.87 -36.13
C LYS A 797 -18.60 5.58 -36.38
N LEU A 798 -18.27 5.31 -37.64
CA LEU A 798 -17.32 4.28 -38.03
C LEU A 798 -15.93 4.90 -38.07
N THR A 799 -15.03 4.39 -37.25
CA THR A 799 -13.64 4.80 -37.14
C THR A 799 -12.75 3.73 -37.79
N ILE A 800 -11.92 4.15 -38.73
CA ILE A 800 -11.00 3.30 -39.47
C ILE A 800 -9.59 3.81 -39.20
N THR A 801 -8.77 3.00 -38.53
CA THR A 801 -7.40 3.36 -38.16
C THR A 801 -6.41 2.54 -38.96
N ILE A 802 -5.52 3.22 -39.69
CA ILE A 802 -4.48 2.61 -40.54
C ILE A 802 -3.10 3.13 -40.19
N ARG A 803 -2.08 2.35 -40.50
CA ARG A 803 -0.67 2.77 -40.36
C ARG A 803 -0.39 3.98 -41.25
N ASN A 804 0.27 5.00 -40.70
CA ASN A 804 0.76 6.15 -41.44
C ASN A 804 2.30 6.03 -41.61
N PRO A 805 2.79 5.66 -42.81
CA PRO A 805 4.22 5.43 -43.00
C PRO A 805 5.03 6.72 -43.16
N ARG A 806 4.41 7.89 -43.31
CA ARG A 806 5.07 9.14 -43.73
C ARG A 806 6.25 9.51 -42.84
N HIS A 807 6.04 9.60 -41.53
CA HIS A 807 7.10 10.01 -40.59
C HIS A 807 8.22 8.98 -40.49
N GLY A 808 7.87 7.70 -40.46
CA GLY A 808 8.85 6.60 -40.49
C GLY A 808 9.68 6.60 -41.77
N ALA A 809 9.06 6.89 -42.92
CA ALA A 809 9.76 6.98 -44.21
C ALA A 809 10.72 8.16 -44.26
N ILE A 810 10.34 9.33 -43.74
CA ILE A 810 11.23 10.49 -43.61
C ILE A 810 12.41 10.15 -42.70
N ALA A 811 12.15 9.52 -41.56
CA ALA A 811 13.21 9.11 -40.63
C ALA A 811 14.20 8.14 -41.28
N ARG A 812 13.72 7.13 -42.04
CA ARG A 812 14.58 6.19 -42.78
C ARG A 812 15.34 6.83 -43.95
N ALA A 813 14.79 7.88 -44.56
CA ALA A 813 15.45 8.59 -45.65
C ALA A 813 16.52 9.59 -45.15
N ALA A 814 16.38 10.08 -43.93
CA ALA A 814 17.32 11.03 -43.32
C ALA A 814 18.67 10.39 -43.02
N LYS A 815 19.77 11.17 -43.05
CA LYS A 815 21.11 10.68 -42.74
C LYS A 815 21.21 10.12 -41.33
N TRP A 816 20.62 10.83 -40.38
CA TRP A 816 20.54 10.42 -38.98
C TRP A 816 19.37 11.13 -38.27
N ASN A 817 18.92 10.52 -37.18
CA ASN A 817 17.82 10.97 -36.35
C ASN A 817 18.21 10.89 -34.88
N CYS A 818 17.96 11.96 -34.13
CA CYS A 818 18.07 12.01 -32.68
C CYS A 818 16.67 12.20 -32.07
N TYR A 819 16.16 11.18 -31.39
CA TYR A 819 14.85 11.15 -30.77
C TYR A 819 14.97 11.56 -29.31
N GLN A 820 14.52 12.77 -28.97
CA GLN A 820 14.63 13.33 -27.62
C GLN A 820 13.37 12.99 -26.82
N ASP A 821 13.36 11.83 -26.16
CA ASP A 821 12.22 11.38 -25.35
C ASP A 821 12.70 10.53 -24.17
N ALA A 822 12.56 11.08 -22.95
CA ALA A 822 13.01 10.44 -21.72
C ALA A 822 12.27 9.14 -21.38
N THR A 823 11.10 8.91 -21.98
CA THR A 823 10.18 7.83 -21.63
C THR A 823 9.98 6.81 -22.74
N ALA A 824 10.57 7.06 -23.92
CA ALA A 824 10.53 6.13 -25.02
C ALA A 824 11.47 4.95 -24.79
N THR A 825 11.07 3.78 -25.28
CA THR A 825 11.93 2.61 -25.38
C THR A 825 12.26 2.35 -26.85
N PRO A 826 13.40 1.72 -27.16
CA PRO A 826 13.73 1.30 -28.52
C PRO A 826 12.65 0.43 -29.18
N ASP A 827 11.98 -0.42 -28.40
CA ASP A 827 10.95 -1.34 -28.91
C ASP A 827 9.73 -0.57 -29.44
N TYR A 828 9.19 0.35 -28.63
CA TYR A 828 8.04 1.15 -29.05
C TYR A 828 8.42 2.23 -30.07
N LEU A 829 9.61 2.81 -29.99
CA LEU A 829 10.08 3.73 -31.03
C LEU A 829 10.27 3.01 -32.38
N GLY A 830 10.83 1.80 -32.35
CA GLY A 830 10.94 0.92 -33.52
C GLY A 830 9.57 0.60 -34.11
N LEU A 831 8.59 0.27 -33.26
CA LEU A 831 7.20 0.05 -33.66
C LEU A 831 6.56 1.29 -34.32
N TRP A 832 6.78 2.49 -33.76
CA TRP A 832 6.28 3.76 -34.30
C TRP A 832 6.82 4.06 -35.70
N LEU A 833 8.12 3.83 -35.90
CA LEU A 833 8.81 4.15 -37.14
C LEU A 833 8.69 3.02 -38.18
N GLY A 834 8.44 1.79 -37.75
CA GLY A 834 8.51 0.60 -38.59
C GLY A 834 9.96 0.23 -38.91
N ILE A 835 10.81 0.21 -37.88
CA ILE A 835 12.21 -0.22 -37.94
C ILE A 835 12.50 -1.18 -36.79
N SER A 836 13.55 -1.99 -36.92
CA SER A 836 13.89 -2.96 -35.87
C SER A 836 14.52 -2.25 -34.65
N PRO A 837 14.23 -2.68 -33.41
CA PRO A 837 14.81 -2.09 -32.19
C PRO A 837 16.34 -2.19 -32.10
N GLN A 838 16.95 -3.09 -32.87
CA GLN A 838 18.40 -3.26 -33.00
C GLN A 838 19.06 -2.15 -33.84
N GLN A 839 18.28 -1.41 -34.63
CA GLN A 839 18.79 -0.26 -35.39
C GLN A 839 18.88 1.01 -34.53
N ILE A 840 18.37 0.96 -33.30
CA ILE A 840 18.26 2.11 -32.39
C ILE A 840 19.28 1.98 -31.26
N ILE A 841 20.23 2.91 -31.20
CA ILE A 841 21.14 3.07 -30.07
C ILE A 841 20.57 4.06 -29.05
N THR A 842 20.67 3.73 -27.77
CA THR A 842 20.16 4.56 -26.68
C THR A 842 21.30 5.31 -26.00
N ILE A 843 21.13 6.62 -25.79
CA ILE A 843 22.03 7.46 -25.01
C ILE A 843 21.30 8.09 -23.82
N GLU A 844 22.01 8.31 -22.72
CA GLU A 844 21.45 8.92 -21.51
C GLU A 844 22.50 9.76 -20.79
N GLN A 845 22.14 11.00 -20.43
CA GLN A 845 22.99 11.84 -19.61
C GLN A 845 22.96 11.39 -18.14
N GLU A 846 24.13 11.22 -17.53
CA GLU A 846 24.28 10.95 -16.11
C GLU A 846 23.67 12.08 -15.29
N LEU A 847 22.81 11.72 -14.34
CA LEU A 847 22.24 12.63 -13.37
C LEU A 847 23.00 12.53 -12.05
N HIS A 848 23.22 13.67 -11.40
CA HIS A 848 23.56 13.67 -9.98
C HIS A 848 22.39 13.03 -9.20
N LYS A 849 22.64 11.92 -8.52
CA LYS A 849 21.65 11.28 -7.65
C LYS A 849 21.38 12.21 -6.47
N CYS A 850 20.26 12.92 -6.53
CA CYS A 850 19.78 13.79 -5.46
C CYS A 850 18.59 13.10 -4.78
N ASN A 851 18.73 12.75 -3.50
CA ASN A 851 17.64 12.17 -2.69
C ASN A 851 16.70 13.27 -2.16
N ASN A 852 16.33 14.22 -3.01
CA ASN A 852 15.62 15.44 -2.62
C ASN A 852 14.16 15.48 -3.11
N LEU A 853 13.73 14.50 -3.90
CA LEU A 853 12.35 14.36 -4.38
C LEU A 853 11.63 13.23 -3.64
N GLU A 854 10.51 13.55 -2.99
CA GLU A 854 9.59 12.58 -2.39
C GLU A 854 8.37 12.43 -3.30
N VAL A 855 8.17 11.24 -3.88
CA VAL A 855 6.94 10.90 -4.61
C VAL A 855 5.96 10.25 -3.63
N ILE A 856 4.75 10.78 -3.56
CA ILE A 856 3.69 10.34 -2.66
C ILE A 856 2.49 9.96 -3.49
N GLN A 857 2.04 8.73 -3.39
CA GLN A 857 0.79 8.29 -3.99
C GLN A 857 -0.34 8.43 -2.97
N VAL A 858 -1.35 9.22 -3.33
CA VAL A 858 -2.54 9.47 -2.51
C VAL A 858 -3.69 8.60 -3.01
N GLN A 859 -4.02 7.56 -2.23
CA GLN A 859 -5.04 6.56 -2.54
C GLN A 859 -6.42 6.87 -1.93
N GLY A 860 -7.45 6.15 -2.35
CA GLY A 860 -8.83 6.26 -1.88
C GLY A 860 -9.72 7.14 -2.75
N LEU A 861 -9.19 7.74 -3.82
CA LEU A 861 -9.94 8.58 -4.76
C LEU A 861 -10.44 7.80 -6.00
N GLY A 862 -10.13 6.51 -6.09
CA GLY A 862 -10.38 5.70 -7.28
C GLY A 862 -9.57 6.20 -8.48
N LEU A 863 -10.15 6.08 -9.67
CA LEU A 863 -9.53 6.53 -10.91
C LEU A 863 -9.40 8.06 -11.02
N ALA A 864 -10.23 8.81 -10.28
CA ALA A 864 -10.38 10.27 -10.37
C ALA A 864 -10.42 10.81 -11.83
N GLY A 865 -11.09 10.07 -12.72
CA GLY A 865 -11.10 10.33 -14.16
C GLY A 865 -11.89 11.57 -14.59
N LYS A 866 -11.82 11.89 -15.89
CA LYS A 866 -12.50 13.04 -16.53
C LYS A 866 -14.01 13.16 -16.24
N ASN A 867 -14.68 12.01 -16.09
CA ASN A 867 -16.13 11.89 -15.86
C ASN A 867 -16.42 11.52 -14.39
N ARG A 868 -15.68 12.12 -13.45
CA ARG A 868 -15.89 11.91 -12.01
C ARG A 868 -17.18 12.57 -11.51
N SER A 869 -17.83 11.93 -10.53
CA SER A 869 -19.06 12.41 -9.89
C SER A 869 -18.82 13.67 -9.05
N ASP A 870 -19.89 14.40 -8.74
CA ASP A 870 -19.82 15.62 -7.90
C ASP A 870 -19.25 15.31 -6.51
N LEU A 871 -19.57 14.15 -5.93
CA LEU A 871 -19.01 13.71 -4.67
C LEU A 871 -17.49 13.50 -4.76
N CYS A 872 -17.01 12.88 -5.84
CA CYS A 872 -15.58 12.73 -6.07
C CYS A 872 -14.90 14.09 -6.26
N GLN A 873 -15.56 15.03 -6.95
CA GLN A 873 -15.06 16.40 -7.11
C GLN A 873 -14.93 17.12 -5.76
N GLN A 874 -15.94 17.06 -4.89
CA GLN A 874 -15.90 17.69 -3.56
C GLN A 874 -14.73 17.16 -2.71
N ARG A 875 -14.48 15.85 -2.77
CA ARG A 875 -13.36 15.21 -2.06
C ARG A 875 -12.01 15.67 -2.59
N ILE A 876 -11.88 15.80 -3.92
CA ILE A 876 -10.69 16.34 -4.56
C ILE A 876 -10.49 17.81 -4.18
N ASP A 877 -11.55 18.62 -4.17
CA ASP A 877 -11.46 20.03 -3.79
C ASP A 877 -10.99 20.20 -2.34
N ALA A 878 -11.48 19.37 -1.42
CA ALA A 878 -11.00 19.33 -0.04
C ALA A 878 -9.51 18.97 0.04
N LEU A 879 -9.08 17.91 -0.66
CA LEU A 879 -7.67 17.52 -0.73
C LEU A 879 -6.80 18.63 -1.33
N ARG A 880 -7.27 19.29 -2.38
CA ARG A 880 -6.58 20.42 -3.03
C ARG A 880 -6.37 21.57 -2.07
N GLN A 881 -7.40 21.93 -1.29
CA GLN A 881 -7.31 22.99 -0.29
C GLN A 881 -6.25 22.66 0.78
N GLU A 882 -6.25 21.42 1.28
CA GLU A 882 -5.28 21.02 2.30
C GLU A 882 -3.85 20.96 1.76
N LEU A 883 -3.65 20.42 0.55
CA LEU A 883 -2.34 20.41 -0.09
C LEU A 883 -1.81 21.83 -0.39
N GLN A 884 -2.69 22.75 -0.77
CA GLN A 884 -2.36 24.17 -0.96
C GLN A 884 -1.99 24.84 0.38
N ARG A 885 -2.61 24.43 1.49
CA ARG A 885 -2.26 24.91 2.84
C ARG A 885 -0.89 24.40 3.28
N LEU A 886 -0.58 23.13 2.99
CA LEU A 886 0.71 22.50 3.32
C LEU A 886 1.85 23.04 2.45
N HIS A 887 1.58 23.34 1.17
CA HIS A 887 2.54 23.81 0.18
C HIS A 887 1.98 25.04 -0.55
N PRO A 888 2.21 26.27 -0.04
CA PRO A 888 1.65 27.49 -0.62
C PRO A 888 2.01 27.73 -2.09
N ASP A 889 3.12 27.17 -2.58
CA ASP A 889 3.60 27.32 -3.95
C ASP A 889 3.27 26.11 -4.84
N ILE A 890 2.44 25.15 -4.40
CA ILE A 890 2.14 23.92 -5.15
C ILE A 890 1.56 24.20 -6.55
N GLY A 891 1.94 23.37 -7.52
CA GLY A 891 1.31 23.32 -8.83
C GLY A 891 0.31 22.17 -8.93
N PHE A 892 -0.87 22.41 -9.50
CA PHE A 892 -1.85 21.34 -9.73
C PHE A 892 -1.89 20.91 -11.19
N ILE A 893 -2.11 19.62 -11.42
CA ILE A 893 -2.37 19.03 -12.74
C ILE A 893 -3.67 18.23 -12.64
N ASP A 894 -4.65 18.51 -13.51
CA ASP A 894 -5.92 17.79 -13.54
C ASP A 894 -6.37 17.54 -15.00
N TRP A 895 -7.54 16.95 -15.20
CA TRP A 895 -8.16 16.89 -16.51
C TRP A 895 -8.52 18.29 -17.01
N LYS A 896 -8.36 18.55 -18.31
CA LYS A 896 -8.58 19.87 -18.91
C LYS A 896 -9.95 20.50 -18.58
N ASN A 897 -11.00 19.69 -18.46
CA ASN A 897 -12.36 20.15 -18.11
C ASN A 897 -12.57 20.36 -16.60
N LYS A 898 -11.61 19.97 -15.76
CA LYS A 898 -11.63 20.08 -14.30
C LYS A 898 -10.53 20.99 -13.76
N ALA A 899 -9.51 21.30 -14.56
CA ALA A 899 -8.43 22.21 -14.22
C ALA A 899 -8.95 23.64 -14.01
N SER A 900 -8.54 24.26 -12.90
CA SER A 900 -8.84 25.66 -12.59
C SER A 900 -7.89 26.62 -13.32
N THR A 901 -8.20 27.91 -13.32
CA THR A 901 -7.34 28.94 -13.91
C THR A 901 -5.95 28.93 -13.25
N GLY A 902 -4.89 28.69 -14.02
CA GLY A 902 -3.51 28.60 -13.54
C GLY A 902 -3.02 27.18 -13.27
N ASP A 903 -3.92 26.19 -13.24
CA ASP A 903 -3.56 24.77 -13.18
C ASP A 903 -2.93 24.30 -14.50
N GLY A 904 -2.21 23.19 -14.39
CA GLY A 904 -1.87 22.37 -15.53
C GLY A 904 -2.94 21.35 -15.90
N ALA A 905 -2.79 20.78 -17.09
CA ALA A 905 -3.64 19.71 -17.56
C ALA A 905 -2.83 18.50 -18.06
N TRP A 906 -3.36 17.30 -17.80
CA TRP A 906 -2.84 16.06 -18.38
C TRP A 906 -2.77 16.16 -19.90
N PHE A 907 -1.69 15.62 -20.48
CA PHE A 907 -1.35 15.64 -21.91
C PHE A 907 -1.14 17.02 -22.52
N VAL A 908 -1.13 18.09 -21.71
CA VAL A 908 -0.92 19.47 -22.18
C VAL A 908 0.26 20.12 -21.49
N THR A 909 0.22 20.23 -20.16
CA THR A 909 1.32 20.85 -19.38
C THR A 909 1.99 19.86 -18.42
N SER A 910 1.42 18.67 -18.24
CA SER A 910 2.11 17.53 -17.61
C SER A 910 3.36 17.10 -18.41
N ARG A 911 3.39 17.46 -19.70
CA ARG A 911 4.47 17.19 -20.67
C ARG A 911 4.79 18.46 -21.45
N GLY A 912 6.00 18.59 -21.99
CA GLY A 912 6.37 19.72 -22.87
C GLY A 912 6.30 21.13 -22.27
N SER A 913 6.13 21.28 -20.94
CA SER A 913 5.99 22.58 -20.28
C SER A 913 7.05 22.82 -19.20
N ASN A 914 7.40 24.10 -19.04
CA ASN A 914 8.32 24.62 -18.02
C ASN A 914 7.58 25.31 -16.86
N GLN A 915 6.25 25.35 -16.89
CA GLN A 915 5.39 26.06 -15.92
C GLN A 915 5.64 25.68 -14.45
N PHE A 916 6.09 24.45 -14.20
CA PHE A 916 6.28 23.91 -12.85
C PHE A 916 7.74 23.87 -12.38
N GLU A 917 8.68 24.43 -13.17
CA GLU A 917 10.12 24.30 -12.89
C GLU A 917 10.57 24.92 -11.56
N THR A 918 9.88 25.98 -11.12
CA THR A 918 10.19 26.72 -9.88
C THR A 918 9.41 26.25 -8.66
N ARG A 919 8.45 25.35 -8.85
CA ARG A 919 7.50 24.92 -7.81
C ARG A 919 8.15 23.95 -6.82
N GLY A 920 7.88 24.09 -5.53
CA GLY A 920 8.34 23.19 -4.47
C GLY A 920 7.58 21.86 -4.43
N ALA A 921 6.30 21.89 -4.86
CA ALA A 921 5.48 20.69 -4.95
C ALA A 921 4.59 20.69 -6.21
N ILE A 922 4.22 19.50 -6.68
CA ILE A 922 3.17 19.29 -7.69
C ILE A 922 2.17 18.25 -7.15
N ALA A 923 0.88 18.46 -7.37
CA ALA A 923 -0.15 17.43 -7.17
C ALA A 923 -0.93 17.19 -8.46
N SER A 924 -1.00 15.92 -8.88
CA SER A 924 -1.70 15.49 -10.08
C SER A 924 -2.91 14.63 -9.75
N PHE A 925 -4.06 14.91 -10.36
CA PHE A 925 -5.32 14.22 -10.07
C PHE A 925 -5.77 13.31 -11.21
N GLY A 926 -6.06 12.05 -10.88
CA GLY A 926 -6.52 11.05 -11.83
C GLY A 926 -5.41 10.37 -12.62
N ILE A 927 -5.74 9.18 -13.12
CA ILE A 927 -4.83 8.38 -13.92
C ILE A 927 -4.86 8.91 -15.36
N PRO A 928 -3.71 9.22 -16.00
CA PRO A 928 -3.66 9.75 -17.35
C PRO A 928 -3.90 8.64 -18.39
N TYR A 929 -5.04 7.96 -18.32
CA TYR A 929 -5.47 7.04 -19.36
C TYR A 929 -5.82 7.82 -20.62
N THR A 930 -5.14 7.52 -21.70
CA THR A 930 -5.63 7.88 -23.04
C THR A 930 -6.85 7.01 -23.37
N ASN A 931 -7.57 7.33 -24.45
CA ASN A 931 -8.71 6.52 -24.85
C ASN A 931 -8.23 5.10 -25.19
N ILE A 932 -8.56 4.12 -24.33
CA ILE A 932 -8.12 2.72 -24.45
C ILE A 932 -8.56 2.12 -25.79
N GLY A 933 -9.76 2.44 -26.27
CA GLY A 933 -10.22 2.02 -27.59
C GLY A 933 -9.34 2.55 -28.71
N SER A 934 -8.94 3.82 -28.64
CA SER A 934 -8.00 4.41 -29.61
C SER A 934 -6.59 3.83 -29.49
N LEU A 935 -6.13 3.49 -28.28
CA LEU A 935 -4.87 2.77 -28.09
C LEU A 935 -4.93 1.36 -28.69
N ALA A 936 -6.03 0.64 -28.52
CA ALA A 936 -6.24 -0.68 -29.10
C ALA A 936 -6.21 -0.61 -30.62
N ASP A 937 -6.90 0.38 -31.21
CA ASP A 937 -6.94 0.58 -32.65
C ASP A 937 -5.54 0.92 -33.20
N ARG A 938 -4.78 1.75 -32.46
CA ARG A 938 -3.39 2.06 -32.79
C ARG A 938 -2.49 0.83 -32.70
N TYR A 939 -2.55 0.10 -31.59
CA TYR A 939 -1.73 -1.08 -31.35
C TYR A 939 -1.92 -2.09 -32.50
N ARG A 940 -3.18 -2.40 -32.84
CA ARG A 940 -3.54 -3.26 -33.98
C ARG A 940 -2.99 -2.75 -35.31
N ALA A 941 -3.16 -1.46 -35.61
CA ALA A 941 -2.63 -0.88 -36.84
C ALA A 941 -1.09 -0.90 -36.93
N LEU A 942 -0.39 -1.03 -35.80
CA LEU A 942 1.07 -1.08 -35.76
C LEU A 942 1.64 -2.50 -35.74
N THR A 943 1.00 -3.44 -35.05
CA THR A 943 1.51 -4.82 -34.89
C THR A 943 0.92 -5.80 -35.89
N GLY A 944 -0.26 -5.51 -36.45
CA GLY A 944 -0.97 -6.42 -37.35
C GLY A 944 -1.47 -7.71 -36.68
N GLN A 945 -1.33 -7.86 -35.36
CA GLN A 945 -1.84 -9.01 -34.62
C GLN A 945 -3.37 -9.01 -34.68
N LEU A 946 -3.93 -9.84 -35.55
CA LEU A 946 -5.29 -10.37 -35.39
C LEU A 946 -5.23 -11.24 -34.13
N THR A 947 -5.86 -10.81 -33.04
CA THR A 947 -5.95 -11.53 -31.76
C THR A 947 -6.49 -12.95 -31.99
N GLY A 948 -5.59 -13.89 -32.26
CA GLY A 948 -5.89 -15.26 -32.66
C GLY A 948 -5.67 -16.28 -31.55
N GLN A 949 -5.30 -15.86 -30.34
CA GLN A 949 -5.13 -16.76 -29.20
C GLN A 949 -5.85 -16.32 -27.91
N THR A 950 -6.21 -15.04 -27.78
CA THR A 950 -7.01 -14.54 -26.65
C THR A 950 -8.34 -13.95 -27.13
N VAL A 951 -9.41 -14.33 -26.42
CA VAL A 951 -10.81 -13.97 -26.73
C VAL A 951 -11.10 -12.51 -26.34
N ASN A 952 -10.15 -11.78 -25.76
CA ASN A 952 -10.33 -10.39 -25.37
C ASN A 952 -9.01 -9.61 -25.48
N LEU A 953 -9.03 -8.41 -26.07
CA LEU A 953 -7.87 -7.51 -26.07
C LEU A 953 -7.50 -7.08 -24.64
N ASP A 954 -8.50 -6.97 -23.76
CA ASP A 954 -8.26 -6.61 -22.37
C ASP A 954 -7.49 -7.72 -21.62
N GLU A 955 -7.42 -8.93 -22.17
CA GLU A 955 -6.69 -10.08 -21.65
C GLU A 955 -5.37 -10.33 -22.39
N ASP A 956 -5.05 -9.52 -23.40
CA ASP A 956 -3.78 -9.60 -24.13
C ASP A 956 -2.65 -8.95 -23.30
N PRO A 957 -1.68 -9.74 -22.79
CA PRO A 957 -0.61 -9.21 -21.95
C PRO A 957 0.24 -8.14 -22.66
N ASP A 958 0.44 -8.27 -23.98
CA ASP A 958 1.26 -7.33 -24.74
C ASP A 958 0.54 -6.00 -24.91
N PHE A 959 -0.79 -6.02 -25.12
CA PHE A 959 -1.60 -4.80 -25.17
C PHE A 959 -1.70 -4.13 -23.78
N GLN A 960 -1.85 -4.90 -22.70
CA GLN A 960 -1.84 -4.33 -21.35
C GLN A 960 -0.48 -3.70 -21.02
N ALA A 961 0.63 -4.34 -21.38
CA ALA A 961 1.96 -3.77 -21.26
C ALA A 961 2.11 -2.47 -22.07
N PHE A 962 1.48 -2.40 -23.25
CA PHE A 962 1.44 -1.19 -24.07
C PHE A 962 0.65 -0.04 -23.41
N VAL A 963 -0.53 -0.33 -22.88
CA VAL A 963 -1.36 0.65 -22.14
C VAL A 963 -0.63 1.13 -20.88
N GLN A 964 -0.03 0.21 -20.14
CA GLN A 964 0.73 0.53 -18.93
C GLN A 964 1.97 1.38 -19.25
N TRP A 965 2.73 1.03 -20.30
CA TRP A 965 3.87 1.83 -20.74
C TRP A 965 3.47 3.26 -21.11
N THR A 966 2.41 3.43 -21.93
CA THR A 966 1.95 4.77 -22.31
C THR A 966 1.50 5.61 -21.12
N THR A 967 0.81 4.98 -20.15
CA THR A 967 0.35 5.65 -18.92
C THR A 967 1.53 6.02 -18.01
N ASN A 968 2.46 5.10 -17.78
CA ASN A 968 3.65 5.32 -16.98
C ASN A 968 4.58 6.38 -17.57
N ALA A 969 4.67 6.47 -18.90
CA ALA A 969 5.40 7.51 -19.58
C ALA A 969 4.86 8.91 -19.22
N GLU A 970 3.53 9.10 -19.25
CA GLU A 970 2.91 10.38 -18.90
C GLU A 970 3.11 10.75 -17.43
N ILE A 971 3.01 9.78 -16.52
CA ILE A 971 3.26 9.99 -15.09
C ILE A 971 4.73 10.36 -14.85
N THR A 972 5.67 9.64 -15.44
CA THR A 972 7.11 9.89 -15.29
C THR A 972 7.49 11.27 -15.82
N GLN A 973 6.89 11.70 -16.94
CA GLN A 973 7.08 13.05 -17.48
C GLN A 973 6.57 14.14 -16.55
N ALA A 974 5.41 13.91 -15.91
CA ALA A 974 4.81 14.83 -14.94
C ALA A 974 5.69 14.98 -13.69
N VAL A 975 6.19 13.87 -13.15
CA VAL A 975 7.16 13.87 -12.02
C VAL A 975 8.42 14.65 -12.40
N GLY A 976 8.93 14.43 -13.62
CA GLY A 976 10.11 15.10 -14.15
C GLY A 976 9.98 16.63 -14.29
N ARG A 977 8.76 17.19 -14.21
CA ARG A 977 8.54 18.66 -14.30
C ARG A 977 9.15 19.43 -13.13
N LEU A 978 9.32 18.78 -11.97
CA LEU A 978 10.01 19.37 -10.83
C LEU A 978 11.53 19.53 -11.06
N ARG A 979 12.13 18.85 -12.04
CA ARG A 979 13.58 18.94 -12.33
C ARG A 979 14.45 18.86 -11.07
N SER A 980 14.15 17.89 -10.20
CA SER A 980 14.74 17.77 -8.85
C SER A 980 16.27 17.76 -8.85
N HIS A 981 16.88 17.16 -9.88
CA HIS A 981 18.32 17.11 -10.10
C HIS A 981 18.99 18.49 -10.24
N LEU A 982 18.27 19.53 -10.71
CA LEU A 982 18.80 20.91 -10.78
C LEU A 982 18.70 21.65 -9.44
N ARG A 983 17.98 21.09 -8.46
CA ARG A 983 17.65 21.74 -7.19
C ARG A 983 18.04 20.87 -5.98
N PRO A 984 19.29 20.36 -5.90
CA PRO A 984 19.70 19.34 -4.92
C PRO A 984 19.48 19.75 -3.45
N GLN A 985 19.51 21.05 -3.15
CA GLN A 985 19.35 21.59 -1.80
C GLN A 985 17.89 21.77 -1.38
N GLN A 986 16.93 21.68 -2.32
CA GLN A 986 15.51 21.85 -2.03
C GLN A 986 14.82 20.49 -1.87
N LYS A 987 14.02 20.34 -0.82
CA LYS A 987 13.12 19.18 -0.66
C LYS A 987 11.87 19.43 -1.50
N LEU A 988 11.62 18.54 -2.45
CA LEU A 988 10.53 18.63 -3.41
C LEU A 988 9.55 17.49 -3.21
N LYS A 989 8.26 17.73 -3.49
CA LYS A 989 7.22 16.71 -3.36
C LYS A 989 6.36 16.58 -4.61
N PHE A 990 6.07 15.34 -5.00
CA PHE A 990 5.11 15.05 -6.04
C PHE A 990 3.98 14.19 -5.48
N TYR A 991 2.75 14.68 -5.51
CA TYR A 991 1.56 13.95 -5.09
C TYR A 991 0.84 13.38 -6.30
N PHE A 992 0.79 12.06 -6.43
CA PHE A 992 -0.02 11.37 -7.43
C PHE A 992 -1.34 10.91 -6.80
N CYS A 993 -2.43 11.62 -7.09
CA CYS A 993 -3.73 11.43 -6.46
C CYS A 993 -4.66 10.54 -7.30
N ALA A 994 -4.42 9.23 -7.27
CA ALA A 994 -5.28 8.19 -7.83
C ALA A 994 -4.86 6.77 -7.36
N ASP A 995 -5.78 5.82 -7.51
CA ASP A 995 -5.55 4.41 -7.21
C ASP A 995 -4.96 3.71 -8.44
N TYR A 996 -3.62 3.66 -8.52
CA TYR A 996 -2.87 3.10 -9.65
C TYR A 996 -1.52 2.53 -9.20
N ASP A 997 -1.08 1.43 -9.78
CA ASP A 997 0.24 0.86 -9.44
C ASP A 997 1.35 1.64 -10.14
N LEU A 998 1.97 2.58 -9.40
CA LEU A 998 3.05 3.41 -9.92
C LEU A 998 4.31 2.59 -10.25
N PRO A 999 5.11 3.03 -11.24
CA PRO A 999 6.39 2.40 -11.56
C PRO A 999 7.30 2.27 -10.32
N PRO A 1000 7.88 1.08 -10.06
CA PRO A 1000 8.76 0.87 -8.91
C PRO A 1000 9.94 1.85 -8.84
N GLU A 1001 10.40 2.34 -10.00
CA GLU A 1001 11.51 3.29 -10.13
C GLU A 1001 11.21 4.65 -9.47
N LEU A 1002 9.93 5.01 -9.29
CA LEU A 1002 9.53 6.24 -8.60
C LEU A 1002 9.64 6.14 -7.08
N ASN A 1003 9.75 4.92 -6.52
CA ASN A 1003 9.82 4.66 -5.07
C ASN A 1003 8.75 5.45 -4.28
N ALA A 1004 7.50 5.38 -4.74
CA ALA A 1004 6.42 6.20 -4.21
C ALA A 1004 5.97 5.74 -2.82
N LYS A 1005 5.77 6.70 -1.91
CA LYS A 1005 5.17 6.45 -0.60
C LYS A 1005 3.66 6.45 -0.69
N LEU A 1006 3.01 5.38 -0.26
CA LEU A 1006 1.56 5.26 -0.22
C LEU A 1006 0.98 5.99 0.99
N VAL A 1007 -0.05 6.82 0.76
CA VAL A 1007 -0.80 7.58 1.77
C VAL A 1007 -2.27 7.57 1.36
N ARG A 1008 -3.23 7.45 2.29
CA ARG A 1008 -4.66 7.58 1.93
C ARG A 1008 -5.07 9.05 1.92
N ALA A 1009 -5.97 9.43 1.02
CA ALA A 1009 -6.51 10.79 0.92
C ALA A 1009 -7.14 11.23 2.25
N VAL A 1010 -7.82 10.29 2.92
CA VAL A 1010 -8.46 10.52 4.22
C VAL A 1010 -7.46 10.82 5.35
N ASP A 1011 -6.23 10.31 5.25
CA ASP A 1011 -5.17 10.57 6.24
C ASP A 1011 -4.54 11.96 6.05
N ILE A 1012 -4.69 12.57 4.87
CA ILE A 1012 -4.27 13.96 4.60
C ILE A 1012 -5.35 14.92 5.07
N THR A 1013 -6.60 14.69 4.67
CA THR A 1013 -7.76 15.45 5.15
C THR A 1013 -8.99 14.54 5.23
N PRO A 1014 -9.71 14.50 6.37
CA PRO A 1014 -10.88 13.64 6.54
C PRO A 1014 -11.91 13.78 5.42
N GLU A 1015 -12.15 15.01 4.95
CA GLU A 1015 -13.12 15.38 3.92
C GLU A 1015 -12.79 14.82 2.52
N ALA A 1016 -11.55 14.38 2.29
CA ALA A 1016 -11.17 13.69 1.06
C ALA A 1016 -11.49 12.18 1.10
N GLY A 1017 -11.85 11.62 2.26
CA GLY A 1017 -12.33 10.24 2.40
C GLY A 1017 -13.67 9.99 1.70
N THR A 1018 -13.98 8.74 1.42
CA THR A 1018 -15.30 8.29 0.97
C THR A 1018 -16.37 8.55 2.04
N ASN A 1019 -17.65 8.56 1.66
CA ASN A 1019 -18.74 8.74 2.64
C ASN A 1019 -18.67 7.75 3.82
N PRO A 1020 -18.39 6.44 3.59
CA PRO A 1020 -18.12 5.51 4.68
C PRO A 1020 -16.92 5.94 5.53
N GLU A 1021 -15.77 6.28 4.94
CA GLU A 1021 -14.56 6.67 5.68
C GLU A 1021 -14.74 7.97 6.49
N GLN A 1022 -15.42 8.97 5.93
CA GLN A 1022 -15.75 10.21 6.64
C GLN A 1022 -16.70 9.96 7.82
N LEU A 1023 -17.72 9.13 7.59
CA LEU A 1023 -18.66 8.74 8.64
C LEU A 1023 -17.94 7.92 9.71
N TRP A 1024 -17.02 7.05 9.30
CA TRP A 1024 -16.18 6.24 10.14
C TRP A 1024 -15.28 7.07 11.04
N LEU A 1025 -14.57 8.05 10.48
CA LEU A 1025 -13.78 9.01 11.27
C LEU A 1025 -14.64 9.80 12.26
N LYS A 1026 -15.81 10.30 11.84
CA LYS A 1026 -16.76 10.97 12.74
C LYS A 1026 -17.24 10.04 13.86
N ILE A 1027 -17.46 8.76 13.57
CA ILE A 1027 -17.80 7.74 14.56
C ILE A 1027 -16.66 7.57 15.55
N THR A 1028 -15.43 7.47 15.08
CA THR A 1028 -14.23 7.27 15.91
C THR A 1028 -13.92 8.47 16.78
N GLU A 1029 -13.97 9.69 16.23
CA GLU A 1029 -13.81 10.92 17.00
C GLU A 1029 -14.91 11.06 18.06
N THR A 1030 -16.14 10.71 17.72
CA THR A 1030 -17.27 10.76 18.66
C THR A 1030 -17.16 9.67 19.71
N PHE A 1031 -16.72 8.46 19.32
CA PHE A 1031 -16.42 7.37 20.23
C PHE A 1031 -15.34 7.78 21.23
N GLN A 1032 -14.23 8.34 20.75
CA GLN A 1032 -13.11 8.78 21.58
C GLN A 1032 -13.55 9.88 22.53
N LYS A 1033 -14.26 10.91 22.05
CA LYS A 1033 -14.82 11.98 22.90
C LYS A 1033 -15.74 11.41 23.99
N ILE A 1034 -16.65 10.50 23.65
CA ILE A 1034 -17.55 9.90 24.65
C ILE A 1034 -16.77 8.98 25.61
N TYR A 1035 -15.77 8.25 25.13
CA TYR A 1035 -14.92 7.39 25.95
C TYR A 1035 -14.11 8.22 26.95
N ASP A 1036 -13.52 9.32 26.50
CA ASP A 1036 -12.76 10.26 27.32
C ASP A 1036 -13.68 10.94 28.36
N ASP A 1037 -14.92 11.26 27.98
CA ASP A 1037 -15.93 11.84 28.87
C ASP A 1037 -16.47 10.83 29.91
N LEU A 1038 -16.64 9.55 29.55
CA LEU A 1038 -17.32 8.53 30.39
C LEU A 1038 -16.39 7.53 31.09
N GLY A 1039 -15.13 7.42 30.67
CA GLY A 1039 -14.18 6.42 31.16
C GLY A 1039 -14.57 4.97 30.84
N ARG A 1040 -15.51 4.76 29.91
CA ARG A 1040 -15.97 3.44 29.45
C ARG A 1040 -16.32 3.45 27.97
N ALA A 1041 -16.34 2.27 27.34
CA ALA A 1041 -16.79 2.12 25.96
C ALA A 1041 -18.24 2.63 25.77
N PRO A 1042 -18.50 3.52 24.80
CA PRO A 1042 -19.85 3.96 24.47
C PRO A 1042 -20.66 2.86 23.79
N SER A 1043 -21.94 2.81 24.10
CA SER A 1043 -22.92 1.95 23.46
C SER A 1043 -23.29 2.45 22.07
N LEU A 1044 -23.78 1.55 21.21
CA LEU A 1044 -24.19 1.88 19.85
C LEU A 1044 -25.23 3.01 19.81
N ALA A 1045 -26.12 3.07 20.80
CA ALA A 1045 -27.15 4.11 20.95
C ALA A 1045 -26.55 5.49 21.28
N GLU A 1046 -25.51 5.53 22.13
CA GLU A 1046 -24.82 6.78 22.53
C GLU A 1046 -24.09 7.40 21.33
N ILE A 1047 -23.43 6.57 20.52
CA ILE A 1047 -22.76 7.00 19.29
C ILE A 1047 -23.78 7.53 18.26
N THR A 1048 -24.87 6.79 18.04
CA THR A 1048 -25.90 7.17 17.06
C THR A 1048 -26.62 8.46 17.44
N ASN A 1049 -26.90 8.67 18.73
CA ASN A 1049 -27.57 9.88 19.22
C ASN A 1049 -26.68 11.12 19.08
N LYS A 1050 -25.36 10.99 19.26
CA LYS A 1050 -24.43 12.13 19.17
C LYS A 1050 -24.08 12.51 17.73
N ILE A 1051 -24.09 11.54 16.80
CA ILE A 1051 -23.81 11.78 15.37
C ILE A 1051 -25.09 12.09 14.57
N GLY A 1052 -26.26 11.76 15.10
CA GLY A 1052 -27.54 12.00 14.43
C GLY A 1052 -27.86 11.00 13.31
N ILE A 1053 -27.31 9.78 13.39
CA ILE A 1053 -27.55 8.70 12.42
C ILE A 1053 -28.41 7.58 13.00
N LYS A 1054 -29.28 6.96 12.19
CA LYS A 1054 -30.10 5.82 12.65
C LYS A 1054 -29.22 4.59 12.93
N GLN A 1055 -29.49 3.89 14.03
CA GLN A 1055 -28.80 2.63 14.41
C GLN A 1055 -28.84 1.57 13.29
N SER A 1056 -29.91 1.55 12.49
CA SER A 1056 -30.05 0.69 11.31
C SER A 1056 -29.08 1.05 10.17
N HIS A 1057 -28.69 2.32 10.04
CA HIS A 1057 -27.75 2.78 9.01
C HIS A 1057 -26.31 2.40 9.40
N LEU A 1058 -25.95 2.58 10.68
CA LEU A 1058 -24.67 2.14 11.23
C LEU A 1058 -24.52 0.61 11.15
N SER A 1059 -25.58 -0.14 11.48
CA SER A 1059 -25.62 -1.60 11.34
C SER A 1059 -25.54 -2.09 9.88
N LYS A 1060 -26.12 -1.32 8.92
CA LYS A 1060 -25.98 -1.59 7.48
C LYS A 1060 -24.55 -1.35 6.98
N LEU A 1061 -23.86 -0.31 7.46
CA LEU A 1061 -22.45 -0.05 7.12
C LEU A 1061 -21.57 -1.23 7.54
N PHE A 1062 -21.74 -1.72 8.78
CA PHE A 1062 -21.07 -2.93 9.27
C PHE A 1062 -21.48 -4.22 8.56
N LYS A 1063 -22.71 -4.30 8.01
CA LYS A 1063 -23.14 -5.42 7.16
C LYS A 1063 -22.48 -5.40 5.78
N GLN A 1064 -22.33 -4.22 5.19
CA GLN A 1064 -21.79 -4.04 3.85
C GLN A 1064 -20.30 -4.36 3.78
N PHE A 1065 -19.54 -4.07 4.83
CA PHE A 1065 -18.09 -4.30 4.85
C PHE A 1065 -17.69 -5.63 5.52
N ALA A 1066 -18.60 -6.33 6.21
CA ALA A 1066 -18.19 -7.46 7.05
C ALA A 1066 -19.26 -8.48 7.48
N GLY A 1067 -20.41 -8.57 6.78
CA GLY A 1067 -21.51 -9.47 7.17
C GLY A 1067 -22.18 -9.10 8.51
N GLY A 1068 -21.82 -7.95 9.08
CA GLY A 1068 -22.31 -7.42 10.36
C GLY A 1068 -21.21 -7.44 11.42
N TRP A 1069 -21.27 -6.52 12.39
CA TRP A 1069 -20.24 -6.37 13.44
C TRP A 1069 -19.88 -7.67 14.18
N LYS A 1070 -20.88 -8.52 14.46
CA LYS A 1070 -20.67 -9.81 15.12
C LYS A 1070 -19.93 -10.82 14.23
N GLN A 1071 -20.17 -10.77 12.92
CA GLN A 1071 -19.52 -11.65 11.95
C GLN A 1071 -18.09 -11.19 11.71
N TRP A 1072 -17.86 -9.88 11.56
CA TRP A 1072 -16.52 -9.27 11.49
C TRP A 1072 -15.64 -9.70 12.66
N LEU A 1073 -16.13 -9.54 13.90
CA LEU A 1073 -15.41 -9.92 15.11
C LEU A 1073 -15.08 -11.42 15.12
N LYS A 1074 -15.99 -12.26 14.63
CA LYS A 1074 -15.83 -13.72 14.58
C LYS A 1074 -14.80 -14.16 13.54
N ILE A 1075 -14.77 -13.51 12.37
CA ILE A 1075 -13.76 -13.77 11.32
C ILE A 1075 -12.39 -13.29 11.82
N PHE A 1076 -12.34 -12.10 12.40
CA PHE A 1076 -11.11 -11.51 12.93
C PHE A 1076 -10.50 -12.38 14.04
N GLN A 1077 -11.33 -12.83 14.98
CA GLN A 1077 -10.94 -13.81 15.99
C GLN A 1077 -10.41 -15.10 15.36
N SER A 1078 -11.05 -15.61 14.30
CA SER A 1078 -10.61 -16.87 13.66
C SER A 1078 -9.27 -16.80 12.94
N LEU A 1079 -8.85 -15.63 12.44
CA LEU A 1079 -7.53 -15.42 11.83
C LEU A 1079 -6.41 -15.32 12.87
N LEU A 1080 -6.75 -14.82 14.06
CA LEU A 1080 -5.84 -14.70 15.19
C LEU A 1080 -5.71 -15.99 15.99
N ASP A 1081 -6.79 -16.79 16.02
CA ASP A 1081 -6.79 -18.11 16.64
C ASP A 1081 -5.99 -19.10 15.81
N THR A 1082 -5.17 -19.91 16.46
CA THR A 1082 -4.55 -21.07 15.81
C THR A 1082 -5.53 -22.23 15.89
N PRO A 1083 -5.99 -22.85 14.79
CA PRO A 1083 -6.88 -23.99 14.90
C PRO A 1083 -6.15 -25.16 15.58
N TYR A 1084 -6.55 -25.46 16.82
CA TYR A 1084 -5.91 -26.42 17.73
C TYR A 1084 -6.08 -27.90 17.35
N ARG A 1085 -6.30 -28.23 16.08
CA ARG A 1085 -6.55 -29.61 15.68
C ARG A 1085 -5.76 -29.92 14.42
N SER A 1086 -4.86 -30.89 14.53
CA SER A 1086 -4.28 -31.62 13.41
C SER A 1086 -5.41 -32.37 12.70
N TRP A 1087 -6.11 -31.68 11.82
CA TRP A 1087 -7.06 -32.31 10.95
C TRP A 1087 -6.25 -32.98 9.84
N ASN A 1088 -6.38 -34.31 9.69
CA ASN A 1088 -5.92 -34.98 8.47
C ASN A 1088 -6.85 -34.55 7.33
N ILE A 1089 -6.50 -33.46 6.66
CA ILE A 1089 -7.26 -32.91 5.55
C ILE A 1089 -6.46 -33.22 4.30
N SER A 1090 -6.96 -34.16 3.50
CA SER A 1090 -6.46 -34.45 2.16
C SER A 1090 -7.34 -33.82 1.07
N ASP A 1091 -8.10 -32.78 1.42
CA ASP A 1091 -9.01 -32.09 0.50
C ASP A 1091 -8.20 -31.06 -0.30
N PRO A 1092 -7.95 -31.31 -1.61
CA PRO A 1092 -7.10 -30.47 -2.43
C PRO A 1092 -7.64 -29.04 -2.56
N ASP A 1093 -8.97 -28.87 -2.48
CA ASP A 1093 -9.61 -27.56 -2.64
C ASP A 1093 -9.34 -26.67 -1.43
N TYR A 1094 -9.31 -27.23 -0.21
CA TYR A 1094 -8.98 -26.48 1.01
C TYR A 1094 -7.49 -26.11 1.07
N GLN A 1095 -6.60 -26.97 0.58
CA GLN A 1095 -5.18 -26.67 0.45
C GLN A 1095 -4.93 -25.58 -0.59
N ALA A 1096 -5.58 -25.66 -1.76
CA ALA A 1096 -5.47 -24.62 -2.79
C ALA A 1096 -5.95 -23.26 -2.26
N ILE A 1097 -7.07 -23.21 -1.52
CA ILE A 1097 -7.55 -21.96 -0.92
C ILE A 1097 -6.58 -21.45 0.16
N ALA A 1098 -6.06 -22.33 1.04
CA ALA A 1098 -5.17 -21.94 2.13
C ALA A 1098 -3.76 -21.49 1.69
N GLU A 1099 -3.19 -22.15 0.69
CA GLU A 1099 -1.80 -21.98 0.27
C GLU A 1099 -1.64 -21.06 -0.95
N THR A 1100 -2.71 -20.88 -1.74
CA THR A 1100 -2.69 -20.04 -2.95
C THR A 1100 -3.65 -18.87 -2.84
N TYR A 1101 -4.93 -19.11 -2.54
CA TYR A 1101 -5.95 -18.04 -2.60
C TYR A 1101 -5.89 -17.04 -1.44
N LEU A 1102 -5.81 -17.51 -0.19
CA LEU A 1102 -5.74 -16.66 1.00
C LEU A 1102 -4.47 -15.78 1.07
N PRO A 1103 -3.28 -16.25 0.66
CA PRO A 1103 -2.11 -15.39 0.50
C PRO A 1103 -2.31 -14.27 -0.51
N ILE A 1104 -2.99 -14.53 -1.63
CA ILE A 1104 -3.32 -13.50 -2.64
C ILE A 1104 -4.32 -12.49 -2.07
N LEU A 1105 -5.35 -12.97 -1.38
CA LEU A 1105 -6.34 -12.13 -0.70
C LEU A 1105 -5.72 -11.20 0.35
N ALA A 1106 -4.62 -11.60 0.99
CA ALA A 1106 -3.91 -10.79 1.99
C ALA A 1106 -3.33 -9.49 1.43
N HIS A 1107 -3.24 -9.38 0.09
CA HIS A 1107 -2.77 -8.21 -0.64
C HIS A 1107 -3.89 -7.39 -1.29
N GLN A 1108 -5.15 -7.81 -1.14
CA GLN A 1108 -6.31 -7.08 -1.64
C GLN A 1108 -6.83 -6.04 -0.64
N PRO A 1109 -7.59 -5.02 -1.09
CA PRO A 1109 -8.20 -4.04 -0.20
C PRO A 1109 -9.02 -4.73 0.91
N PRO A 1110 -8.97 -4.25 2.17
CA PRO A 1110 -9.61 -4.95 3.28
C PRO A 1110 -11.12 -5.20 3.10
N ASN A 1111 -11.80 -4.32 2.37
CA ASN A 1111 -13.23 -4.47 2.08
C ASN A 1111 -13.52 -5.65 1.13
N ASP A 1112 -12.66 -5.86 0.14
CA ASP A 1112 -12.79 -6.96 -0.83
C ASP A 1112 -12.36 -8.29 -0.17
N MET A 1113 -11.30 -8.26 0.63
CA MET A 1113 -10.88 -9.38 1.48
C MET A 1113 -12.01 -9.86 2.41
N LEU A 1114 -12.67 -8.92 3.11
CA LEU A 1114 -13.74 -9.23 4.04
C LEU A 1114 -14.97 -9.82 3.35
N LYS A 1115 -15.28 -9.37 2.14
CA LYS A 1115 -16.35 -9.91 1.31
C LYS A 1115 -16.04 -11.35 0.90
N GLU A 1116 -14.83 -11.60 0.42
CA GLU A 1116 -14.36 -12.94 0.02
C GLU A 1116 -14.30 -13.91 1.20
N PHE A 1117 -13.93 -13.46 2.41
CA PHE A 1117 -14.05 -14.28 3.61
C PHE A 1117 -15.48 -14.69 3.89
N CYS A 1118 -16.43 -13.78 3.70
CA CYS A 1118 -17.84 -14.08 3.90
C CYS A 1118 -18.33 -15.09 2.85
N ASP A 1119 -17.93 -14.94 1.59
CA ASP A 1119 -18.31 -15.84 0.49
C ASP A 1119 -17.72 -17.25 0.69
N ILE A 1120 -16.46 -17.37 1.14
CA ILE A 1120 -15.83 -18.66 1.50
C ILE A 1120 -16.57 -19.31 2.69
N ILE A 1121 -16.90 -18.53 3.72
CA ILE A 1121 -17.63 -19.03 4.90
C ILE A 1121 -19.05 -19.44 4.54
N GLU A 1122 -19.70 -18.77 3.60
CA GLU A 1122 -21.05 -19.09 3.12
C GLU A 1122 -21.05 -20.38 2.27
N ALA A 1123 -20.07 -20.53 1.38
CA ALA A 1123 -19.95 -21.71 0.53
C ALA A 1123 -19.51 -22.98 1.29
N LEU A 1124 -18.55 -22.85 2.22
CA LEU A 1124 -17.89 -24.01 2.87
C LEU A 1124 -18.27 -24.18 4.35
N GLY A 1125 -19.01 -23.22 4.90
CA GLY A 1125 -19.37 -23.18 6.31
C GLY A 1125 -18.20 -22.81 7.23
N TRP A 1126 -18.53 -22.44 8.48
CA TRP A 1126 -17.54 -22.05 9.50
C TRP A 1126 -16.52 -23.14 9.84
N GLN A 1127 -16.87 -24.41 9.67
CA GLN A 1127 -15.93 -25.53 9.89
C GLN A 1127 -14.92 -25.66 8.74
N GLY A 1128 -15.35 -25.49 7.49
CA GLY A 1128 -14.45 -25.43 6.33
C GLY A 1128 -13.48 -24.26 6.43
N TRP A 1129 -13.98 -23.08 6.81
CA TRP A 1129 -13.15 -21.89 7.07
C TRP A 1129 -12.05 -22.14 8.12
N GLN A 1130 -12.39 -22.71 9.28
CA GLN A 1130 -11.41 -23.03 10.32
C GLN A 1130 -10.36 -24.07 9.88
N ARG A 1131 -10.75 -25.00 9.00
CA ARG A 1131 -9.85 -26.00 8.41
C ARG A 1131 -8.86 -25.37 7.44
N ILE A 1132 -9.34 -24.50 6.56
CA ILE A 1132 -8.52 -23.70 5.64
C ILE A 1132 -7.52 -22.85 6.42
N LEU A 1133 -7.97 -22.15 7.46
CA LEU A 1133 -7.07 -21.36 8.32
C LEU A 1133 -6.06 -22.22 9.09
N GLY A 1134 -6.38 -23.49 9.37
CA GLY A 1134 -5.46 -24.44 9.98
C GLY A 1134 -4.30 -24.81 9.06
N LEU A 1135 -4.57 -24.86 7.75
CA LEU A 1135 -3.60 -25.11 6.68
C LEU A 1135 -2.87 -23.82 6.26
N THR A 1136 -3.48 -22.65 6.49
CA THR A 1136 -2.93 -21.37 6.06
C THR A 1136 -1.72 -20.99 6.91
N ALA A 1137 -0.61 -20.68 6.24
CA ALA A 1137 0.62 -20.25 6.90
C ALA A 1137 0.35 -19.11 7.89
N PHE A 1138 1.01 -19.17 9.04
CA PHE A 1138 0.82 -18.20 10.11
C PHE A 1138 1.10 -16.76 9.64
N ASP A 1139 2.08 -16.59 8.76
CA ASP A 1139 2.43 -15.30 8.16
C ASP A 1139 1.28 -14.72 7.31
N THR A 1140 0.66 -15.54 6.47
CA THR A 1140 -0.53 -15.16 5.69
C THR A 1140 -1.71 -14.79 6.58
N ARG A 1141 -2.03 -15.61 7.61
CA ARG A 1141 -3.10 -15.29 8.57
C ARG A 1141 -2.86 -13.98 9.33
N SER A 1142 -1.61 -13.71 9.67
CA SER A 1142 -1.20 -12.47 10.33
C SER A 1142 -1.37 -11.26 9.43
N ARG A 1143 -1.04 -11.40 8.13
CA ARG A 1143 -1.28 -10.35 7.12
C ARG A 1143 -2.79 -10.09 6.91
N LEU A 1144 -3.59 -11.14 6.79
CA LEU A 1144 -5.05 -11.05 6.69
C LEU A 1144 -5.69 -10.40 7.92
N ALA A 1145 -5.26 -10.79 9.13
CA ALA A 1145 -5.74 -10.17 10.38
C ALA A 1145 -5.32 -8.70 10.50
N ARG A 1146 -4.10 -8.38 10.09
CA ARG A 1146 -3.61 -7.00 10.05
C ARG A 1146 -4.43 -6.14 9.09
N ALA A 1147 -4.71 -6.65 7.89
CA ALA A 1147 -5.55 -5.95 6.93
C ALA A 1147 -7.00 -5.76 7.43
N MET A 1148 -7.57 -6.74 8.15
CA MET A 1148 -8.87 -6.56 8.83
C MET A 1148 -8.81 -5.45 9.90
N LEU A 1149 -7.73 -5.36 10.68
CA LEU A 1149 -7.53 -4.27 11.65
C LEU A 1149 -7.35 -2.91 10.98
N ASP A 1150 -6.63 -2.86 9.86
CA ASP A 1150 -6.46 -1.64 9.06
C ASP A 1150 -7.79 -1.20 8.41
N ALA A 1151 -8.79 -2.08 8.38
CA ALA A 1151 -10.19 -1.80 8.02
C ALA A 1151 -11.03 -1.28 9.19
N LEU A 1152 -10.57 -1.44 10.45
CA LEU A 1152 -11.13 -0.75 11.60
C LEU A 1152 -10.57 0.68 11.70
N PRO A 1153 -11.29 1.63 12.32
CA PRO A 1153 -10.82 3.01 12.37
C PRO A 1153 -9.64 3.17 13.32
#